data_AF-A0A7J6MYY4-F1
#
_entry.id   AF-A0A7J6MYY4-F1
#
_cell.length_a   1.000
_cell.length_b   1.000
_cell.length_c   1.000
_cell.angle_alpha   90.00
_cell.angle_beta   90.00
_cell.angle_gamma   90.00
#
_symmetry.space_group_name_H-M   'P 1'
#
loop_
_entity.id
_entity.type
_entity.pdbx_description
1 polymer ?
#
loop_
_entity_poly.entity_id
_entity_poly.type
_entity_poly.pdbx_seq_one_letter_code
_entity_poly.pdbx_strand_id
1 'polypeptide(L)'
;MKIVSITSVLFQLTEAARFIAPCALKPRNATEEVYTALPRFSAEELPSSWDWRDINGENMVTTDRSYSNPRACSGCWAFAAVHALSDRIKIQRKAAFPEVNLSPQPLLTCGYEIGNGCRGGGVIDAMRYIKEKGITDETCSPFTGKGHDTGDVCLGSTLCSTCSANGACEIPKKYDTFHVEEFGTVSGEQAIRSEIKARGPVVCHMHVDEAFRSNYRADSVWDFSDTDNAAEPNHAAEVAGWGVDADGSQFWIARFAFGSNWGDHGWAKLRRSANGHVEKAGCVWATVNSDAWKDWTLYPSVKYTAPMTPAVSKSIGDVVPESGYLTLRGSDGKMHEYAINELPKGNKPRRGHAMGGDKAATPEAPLAQHCEQATVDSPDPQFLVERPFIVDNSERKYDKPSNRAGGYKATPKPTNICSTYSMVCSQDPTCQCETGYYKVLDSRAIDNSTCYLCVPKVAGVQVSNEANEDLPKSWDWRDVNGNNYLSFTRNQHNPSYCGGCWAFASTSAFADRLTIKSDRRWPNKAISPQQVINCRGGGDCYGGDKYGVYDFFYTYGAVHDTCRGYTATNFDDFLGWCPAEARCMECTDGPEGCKATANYRTWRIKDFARLETADQIKREIWKRGPVGCGVDATQQMDDYEGGVFYQDKADAEINHEVSLVGWGLDPESKDEYWIMRNSWGSFWGEHGYMRIKFGTLLIDTACSWGEPEDKFDGEVIPNVPLQVGNTDSLVVANYVEMDPTGNAVDLHPASESAEDTVEITV
;
A
#
# COMPACT_ATOMS: atom_id res chain seq x y z
N MET A 1 63.88 25.77 -10.83
CA MET A 1 62.84 24.73 -10.71
C MET A 1 62.81 24.26 -9.26
N LYS A 2 61.67 24.37 -8.57
CA LYS A 2 61.45 23.77 -7.24
C LYS A 2 60.45 22.64 -7.40
N ILE A 3 60.82 21.46 -6.94
CA ILE A 3 59.90 20.33 -6.79
C ILE A 3 59.11 20.60 -5.50
N VAL A 4 57.80 20.76 -5.61
CA VAL A 4 56.90 20.83 -4.44
C VAL A 4 56.24 19.46 -4.32
N SER A 5 56.40 18.83 -3.16
CA SER A 5 55.85 17.50 -2.91
C SER A 5 54.35 17.57 -2.68
N ILE A 6 53.58 16.85 -3.50
CA ILE A 6 52.14 16.66 -3.32
C ILE A 6 51.95 15.44 -2.41
N THR A 7 52.13 15.64 -1.11
CA THR A 7 51.85 14.65 -0.05
C THR A 7 50.96 15.27 1.02
N SER A 8 49.79 15.73 0.59
CA SER A 8 48.61 16.12 1.38
C SER A 8 47.44 16.23 0.42
N VAL A 9 46.22 15.85 0.84
CA VAL A 9 45.02 15.73 -0.02
C VAL A 9 45.06 14.53 -1.00
N LEU A 10 45.24 13.32 -0.47
CA LEU A 10 44.78 12.09 -1.13
C LEU A 10 44.32 11.02 -0.12
N PHE A 11 43.58 11.46 0.90
CA PHE A 11 42.89 10.63 1.88
C PHE A 11 41.47 11.19 2.04
N GLN A 12 40.48 10.30 2.20
CA GLN A 12 39.03 10.60 2.34
C GLN A 12 38.24 10.99 1.07
N LEU A 13 38.44 10.27 -0.04
CA LEU A 13 37.36 10.01 -1.03
C LEU A 13 37.24 8.51 -1.32
N THR A 14 37.10 7.73 -0.26
CA THR A 14 36.70 6.31 -0.29
C THR A 14 35.22 6.22 0.06
N GLU A 15 34.36 5.94 -0.93
CA GLU A 15 33.01 5.30 -0.91
C GLU A 15 32.02 5.50 0.26
N ALA A 16 32.27 6.41 1.21
CA ALA A 16 31.56 6.49 2.50
C ALA A 16 30.37 7.47 2.51
N ALA A 17 29.65 7.59 1.39
CA ALA A 17 28.55 8.56 1.24
C ALA A 17 27.31 8.01 0.51
N ARG A 18 27.11 6.68 0.50
CA ARG A 18 25.85 6.04 0.09
C ARG A 18 24.87 5.79 1.24
N PHE A 19 25.29 5.98 2.48
CA PHE A 19 24.40 5.84 3.63
C PHE A 19 23.76 7.18 4.00
N ILE A 20 22.44 7.21 3.81
CA ILE A 20 21.51 8.15 4.46
C ILE A 20 21.78 8.13 5.98
N ALA A 21 21.43 9.22 6.67
CA ALA A 21 21.56 9.34 8.13
C ALA A 21 21.04 8.08 8.87
N PRO A 22 21.67 7.68 9.99
CA PRO A 22 21.36 6.42 10.68
C PRO A 22 19.85 6.29 10.95
N CYS A 23 19.28 5.23 10.39
CA CYS A 23 17.85 4.97 10.34
C CYS A 23 17.22 4.80 11.72
N ALA A 24 17.99 4.31 12.69
CA ALA A 24 17.67 4.44 14.10
C ALA A 24 18.80 5.17 14.84
N LEU A 25 18.42 6.07 15.74
CA LEU A 25 19.33 6.75 16.65
C LEU A 25 19.43 5.95 17.94
N LYS A 26 20.62 5.90 18.56
CA LYS A 26 20.77 5.40 19.94
C LYS A 26 19.79 6.12 20.87
N PRO A 27 19.26 5.44 21.90
CA PRO A 27 18.54 6.11 22.98
C PRO A 27 19.36 7.27 23.54
N ARG A 28 18.75 8.47 23.58
CA ARG A 28 19.26 9.55 24.42
C ARG A 28 18.96 9.19 25.89
N ASN A 29 19.24 10.09 26.85
CA ASN A 29 18.76 9.93 28.23
C ASN A 29 17.22 10.02 28.27
N ALA A 30 16.58 8.92 27.89
CA ALA A 30 15.14 8.82 27.70
C ALA A 30 14.48 8.46 29.03
N THR A 31 13.48 9.25 29.42
CA THR A 31 12.55 8.86 30.48
C THR A 31 11.84 7.58 30.06
N GLU A 32 12.09 6.51 30.82
CA GLU A 32 11.27 5.29 30.84
C GLU A 32 10.05 5.53 31.73
N GLU A 33 8.96 4.83 31.45
CA GLU A 33 7.77 4.81 32.30
C GLU A 33 7.38 3.37 32.56
N VAL A 34 7.98 2.79 33.61
CA VAL A 34 7.88 1.37 33.97
C VAL A 34 7.14 1.26 35.31
N TYR A 35 6.03 0.53 35.32
CA TYR A 35 5.22 0.29 36.52
C TYR A 35 5.25 -1.18 36.96
N THR A 36 5.40 -2.10 36.01
CA THR A 36 5.59 -3.53 36.28
C THR A 36 7.08 -3.90 36.31
N ALA A 37 7.43 -4.89 37.13
CA ALA A 37 8.79 -5.42 37.13
C ALA A 37 9.08 -6.19 35.84
N LEU A 38 10.27 -6.00 35.26
CA LEU A 38 10.75 -6.81 34.14
C LEU A 38 10.57 -8.30 34.44
N PRO A 39 9.96 -9.08 33.53
CA PRO A 39 9.87 -10.53 33.65
C PRO A 39 11.24 -11.15 33.84
N ARG A 40 11.36 -12.07 34.81
CA ARG A 40 12.59 -12.81 35.11
C ARG A 40 12.28 -14.29 35.15
N PHE A 41 12.69 -15.00 34.10
CA PHE A 41 12.76 -16.45 34.11
C PHE A 41 14.21 -16.87 34.35
N SER A 42 14.42 -18.01 35.02
CA SER A 42 15.73 -18.65 35.07
C SER A 42 16.15 -19.15 33.68
N ALA A 43 17.43 -19.51 33.50
CA ALA A 43 17.91 -20.05 32.23
C ALA A 43 17.24 -21.40 31.89
N GLU A 44 16.82 -22.13 32.91
CA GLU A 44 16.13 -23.42 32.85
C GLU A 44 14.62 -23.29 32.56
N GLU A 45 14.00 -22.16 32.93
CA GLU A 45 12.59 -21.84 32.66
C GLU A 45 12.36 -21.27 31.24
N LEU A 46 13.42 -20.81 30.58
CA LEU A 46 13.39 -20.36 29.18
C LEU A 46 13.64 -21.54 28.23
N PRO A 47 12.73 -21.81 27.28
CA PRO A 47 12.96 -22.86 26.29
C PRO A 47 14.16 -22.52 25.40
N SER A 48 14.76 -23.56 24.80
CA SER A 48 15.87 -23.44 23.84
C SER A 48 15.49 -22.61 22.62
N SER A 49 14.23 -22.68 22.20
CA SER A 49 13.66 -21.90 21.10
C SER A 49 12.28 -21.34 21.48
N TRP A 50 11.95 -20.18 20.94
CA TRP A 50 10.64 -19.53 21.06
C TRP A 50 10.43 -18.64 19.83
N ASP A 51 9.31 -18.78 19.13
CA ASP A 51 9.03 -18.01 17.91
C ASP A 51 7.56 -17.56 17.90
N TRP A 52 7.30 -16.26 18.01
CA TRP A 52 5.94 -15.73 17.93
C TRP A 52 5.30 -15.89 16.53
N ARG A 53 6.06 -16.29 15.51
CA ARG A 53 5.54 -16.68 14.18
C ARG A 53 4.90 -18.08 14.17
N ASP A 54 5.20 -18.92 15.16
CA ASP A 54 4.67 -20.28 15.28
C ASP A 54 4.51 -20.67 16.77
N ILE A 55 3.35 -20.35 17.33
CA ILE A 55 2.92 -20.81 18.66
C ILE A 55 1.93 -21.96 18.48
N ASN A 56 2.46 -23.19 18.43
CA ASN A 56 1.69 -24.44 18.23
C ASN A 56 0.90 -24.47 16.90
N GLY A 57 1.49 -23.97 15.82
CA GLY A 57 0.88 -23.82 14.50
C GLY A 57 0.29 -22.43 14.24
N GLU A 58 0.08 -21.61 15.28
CA GLU A 58 -0.54 -20.30 15.15
C GLU A 58 0.46 -19.16 14.99
N ASN A 59 0.26 -18.35 13.96
CA ASN A 59 1.03 -17.12 13.75
C ASN A 59 0.48 -15.94 14.58
N MET A 60 1.31 -15.40 15.48
CA MET A 60 0.95 -14.28 16.36
C MET A 60 1.57 -12.93 15.94
N VAL A 61 2.27 -12.86 14.80
CA VAL A 61 2.83 -11.60 14.24
C VAL A 61 1.95 -11.05 13.11
N THR A 62 2.02 -9.74 12.84
CA THR A 62 1.25 -9.04 11.78
C THR A 62 1.94 -9.07 10.42
N THR A 63 1.35 -8.44 9.39
CA THR A 63 1.88 -8.45 8.03
C THR A 63 3.18 -7.65 7.86
N ASP A 64 4.14 -8.19 7.12
CA ASP A 64 5.40 -7.52 6.82
C ASP A 64 5.20 -6.25 5.98
N ARG A 65 6.06 -5.25 6.22
CA ARG A 65 6.02 -3.94 5.55
C ARG A 65 7.39 -3.55 5.00
N SER A 66 7.40 -2.53 4.13
CA SER A 66 8.65 -1.93 3.64
C SER A 66 8.64 -0.42 3.83
N TYR A 67 9.75 0.14 4.30
CA TYR A 67 9.97 1.58 4.28
C TYR A 67 10.53 2.10 2.94
N SER A 68 10.88 1.20 2.01
CA SER A 68 11.50 1.52 0.71
C SER A 68 10.49 1.69 -0.44
N ASN A 69 9.19 1.69 -0.14
CA ASN A 69 8.11 1.65 -1.14
C ASN A 69 6.84 2.29 -0.50
N PRO A 70 6.21 3.31 -1.11
CA PRO A 70 6.34 3.76 -2.50
C PRO A 70 7.51 4.73 -2.77
N ARG A 71 8.25 5.16 -1.74
CA ARG A 71 9.45 5.99 -1.85
C ARG A 71 10.46 5.59 -0.77
N ALA A 72 11.74 5.89 -0.99
CA ALA A 72 12.77 5.62 0.02
C ALA A 72 12.60 6.52 1.26
N CYS A 73 12.56 5.92 2.44
CA CYS A 73 12.44 6.60 3.72
C CYS A 73 13.23 5.84 4.79
N SER A 74 14.16 6.47 5.53
CA SER A 74 14.87 5.81 6.64
C SER A 74 14.01 5.73 7.90
N GLY A 75 12.87 5.04 7.80
CA GLY A 75 11.80 4.98 8.80
C GLY A 75 11.82 3.75 9.72
N CYS A 76 12.85 2.89 9.67
CA CYS A 76 12.90 1.64 10.45
C CYS A 76 12.61 1.80 11.95
N TRP A 77 13.01 2.92 12.56
CA TRP A 77 12.69 3.26 13.94
C TRP A 77 11.18 3.29 14.22
N ALA A 78 10.40 3.89 13.31
CA ALA A 78 8.95 3.97 13.39
C ALA A 78 8.30 2.64 13.02
N PHE A 79 8.75 2.00 11.94
CA PHE A 79 8.21 0.71 11.48
C PHE A 79 8.41 -0.41 12.53
N ALA A 80 9.60 -0.54 13.11
CA ALA A 80 9.86 -1.55 14.13
C ALA A 80 9.04 -1.28 15.41
N ALA A 81 8.87 -0.01 15.80
CA ALA A 81 8.00 0.36 16.92
C ALA A 81 6.54 -0.07 16.70
N VAL A 82 5.97 0.22 15.52
CA VAL A 82 4.56 -0.12 15.23
C VAL A 82 4.35 -1.60 14.94
N HIS A 83 5.33 -2.31 14.35
CA HIS A 83 5.31 -3.77 14.20
C HIS A 83 5.26 -4.46 15.57
N ALA A 84 6.26 -4.23 16.43
CA ALA A 84 6.31 -4.86 17.75
C ALA A 84 5.07 -4.55 18.59
N LEU A 85 4.53 -3.32 18.49
CA LEU A 85 3.32 -2.94 19.20
C LEU A 85 2.06 -3.63 18.63
N SER A 86 1.92 -3.71 17.29
CA SER A 86 0.82 -4.44 16.63
C SER A 86 0.85 -5.95 16.95
N ASP A 87 2.05 -6.52 17.05
CA ASP A 87 2.24 -7.94 17.34
C ASP A 87 1.94 -8.24 18.82
N ARG A 88 2.34 -7.35 19.74
CA ARG A 88 1.90 -7.41 21.16
C ARG A 88 0.38 -7.33 21.29
N ILE A 89 -0.28 -6.49 20.51
CA ILE A 89 -1.75 -6.41 20.45
C ILE A 89 -2.34 -7.74 19.96
N LYS A 90 -1.81 -8.29 18.87
CA LYS A 90 -2.26 -9.59 18.31
C LYS A 90 -2.09 -10.72 19.32
N ILE A 91 -0.95 -10.82 19.99
CA ILE A 91 -0.68 -11.80 21.06
C ILE A 91 -1.68 -11.65 22.21
N GLN A 92 -1.85 -10.43 22.74
CA GLN A 92 -2.72 -10.17 23.89
C GLN A 92 -4.20 -10.47 23.58
N ARG A 93 -4.62 -10.22 22.35
CA ARG A 93 -5.96 -10.53 21.85
C ARG A 93 -6.10 -11.97 21.35
N LYS A 94 -5.07 -12.80 21.48
CA LYS A 94 -5.04 -14.21 21.02
C LYS A 94 -5.41 -14.35 19.54
N ALA A 95 -4.90 -13.43 18.72
CA ALA A 95 -5.20 -13.28 17.30
C ALA A 95 -6.71 -13.11 16.95
N ALA A 96 -7.56 -12.71 17.91
CA ALA A 96 -8.97 -12.45 17.64
C ALA A 96 -9.19 -11.26 16.68
N PHE A 97 -10.24 -11.36 15.85
CA PHE A 97 -10.67 -10.29 14.96
C PHE A 97 -11.00 -8.98 15.72
N PRO A 98 -10.75 -7.78 15.14
CA PRO A 98 -9.98 -7.49 13.92
C PRO A 98 -8.46 -7.58 14.15
N GLU A 99 -7.68 -7.87 13.10
CA GLU A 99 -6.22 -7.67 13.18
C GLU A 99 -5.90 -6.17 13.13
N VAL A 100 -5.26 -5.65 14.18
CA VAL A 100 -4.86 -4.24 14.29
C VAL A 100 -3.48 -4.05 13.68
N ASN A 101 -3.35 -3.08 12.77
CA ASN A 101 -2.12 -2.83 12.03
C ASN A 101 -1.74 -1.36 12.18
N LEU A 102 -0.98 -1.01 13.21
CA LEU A 102 -0.70 0.39 13.55
C LEU A 102 0.13 1.10 12.47
N SER A 103 -0.17 2.37 12.19
CA SER A 103 0.51 3.17 11.17
C SER A 103 1.85 3.74 11.65
N PRO A 104 2.94 3.67 10.86
CA PRO A 104 4.17 4.41 11.12
C PRO A 104 4.07 5.90 10.71
N GLN A 105 3.10 6.27 9.87
CA GLN A 105 3.02 7.59 9.23
C GLN A 105 2.86 8.75 10.24
N PRO A 106 2.04 8.66 11.32
CA PRO A 106 2.01 9.68 12.35
C PRO A 106 3.35 9.90 13.06
N LEU A 107 4.16 8.85 13.28
CA LEU A 107 5.50 9.01 13.86
C LEU A 107 6.42 9.79 12.91
N LEU A 108 6.33 9.51 11.60
CA LEU A 108 7.13 10.18 10.57
C LEU A 108 6.71 11.65 10.35
N THR A 109 5.40 11.95 10.40
CA THR A 109 4.86 13.29 10.09
C THR A 109 4.66 14.19 11.32
N CYS A 110 4.32 13.63 12.48
CA CYS A 110 4.06 14.39 13.71
C CYS A 110 5.15 14.26 14.79
N GLY A 111 6.12 13.34 14.61
CA GLY A 111 7.18 13.06 15.58
C GLY A 111 8.34 14.06 15.64
N TYR A 112 8.07 15.38 15.60
CA TYR A 112 9.10 16.44 15.56
C TYR A 112 10.13 16.38 16.70
N GLU A 113 9.75 15.84 17.86
CA GLU A 113 10.61 15.77 19.06
C GLU A 113 11.30 14.40 19.24
N ILE A 114 10.87 13.40 18.48
CA ILE A 114 11.24 11.98 18.65
C ILE A 114 12.10 11.41 17.51
N GLY A 115 12.17 12.13 16.40
CA GLY A 115 12.95 11.76 15.21
C GLY A 115 13.00 12.89 14.19
N ASN A 116 13.59 12.61 13.04
CA ASN A 116 13.67 13.49 11.88
C ASN A 116 12.96 12.84 10.68
N GLY A 117 11.75 12.32 10.95
CA GLY A 117 10.91 11.62 9.97
C GLY A 117 11.63 10.48 9.23
N CYS A 118 11.74 10.64 7.92
CA CYS A 118 12.41 9.73 7.00
C CYS A 118 13.95 9.80 7.01
N ARG A 119 14.56 10.47 8.01
CA ARG A 119 16.02 10.52 8.24
C ARG A 119 16.42 9.97 9.62
N GLY A 120 15.60 9.04 10.14
CA GLY A 120 15.85 8.32 11.38
C GLY A 120 15.28 8.97 12.64
N GLY A 121 15.18 8.18 13.71
CA GLY A 121 14.58 8.59 14.99
C GLY A 121 14.84 7.60 16.13
N GLY A 122 14.31 7.90 17.31
CA GLY A 122 14.49 7.11 18.53
C GLY A 122 13.29 6.20 18.82
N VAL A 123 13.51 4.91 19.03
CA VAL A 123 12.43 3.94 19.28
C VAL A 123 11.75 4.17 20.64
N ILE A 124 12.53 4.45 21.69
CA ILE A 124 11.96 4.75 23.02
C ILE A 124 11.17 6.06 23.04
N ASP A 125 11.60 7.02 22.22
CA ASP A 125 10.90 8.29 22.06
C ASP A 125 9.60 8.10 21.25
N ALA A 126 9.57 7.16 20.29
CA ALA A 126 8.33 6.72 19.66
C ALA A 126 7.34 6.12 20.68
N MET A 127 7.79 5.26 21.60
CA MET A 127 6.90 4.70 22.64
C MET A 127 6.33 5.80 23.57
N ARG A 128 7.13 6.83 23.90
CA ARG A 128 6.64 8.01 24.64
C ARG A 128 5.57 8.77 23.85
N TYR A 129 5.79 9.02 22.56
CA TYR A 129 4.79 9.67 21.70
C TYR A 129 3.49 8.87 21.65
N ILE A 130 3.56 7.54 21.48
CA ILE A 130 2.37 6.68 21.44
C ILE A 130 1.63 6.69 22.79
N LYS A 131 2.35 6.81 23.91
CA LYS A 131 1.73 7.01 25.23
C LYS A 131 1.06 8.38 25.38
N GLU A 132 1.68 9.46 24.89
CA GLU A 132 1.19 10.83 25.09
C GLU A 132 0.12 11.28 24.09
N LYS A 133 0.18 10.79 22.84
CA LYS A 133 -0.63 11.27 21.70
C LYS A 133 -1.50 10.17 21.09
N GLY A 134 -1.18 8.91 21.36
CA GLY A 134 -1.75 7.75 20.67
C GLY A 134 -1.16 7.54 19.27
N ILE A 135 -1.52 6.42 18.68
CA ILE A 135 -1.20 6.06 17.29
C ILE A 135 -2.45 5.48 16.60
N THR A 136 -2.60 5.74 15.31
CA THR A 136 -3.76 5.29 14.52
C THR A 136 -3.44 4.00 13.76
N ASP A 137 -4.48 3.31 13.28
CA ASP A 137 -4.35 2.17 12.36
C ASP A 137 -3.87 2.61 10.96
N GLU A 138 -3.24 1.71 10.19
CA GLU A 138 -2.77 1.93 8.81
C GLU A 138 -3.89 2.48 7.92
N THR A 139 -5.15 2.08 8.16
CA THR A 139 -6.31 2.56 7.41
C THR A 139 -6.63 4.05 7.59
N CYS A 140 -6.14 4.68 8.67
CA CYS A 140 -6.28 6.11 8.92
C CYS A 140 -5.21 6.94 8.20
N SER A 141 -3.98 6.45 8.16
CA SER A 141 -2.82 7.17 7.62
C SER A 141 -1.82 6.18 7.05
N PRO A 142 -2.02 5.68 5.82
CA PRO A 142 -1.14 4.70 5.21
C PRO A 142 0.24 5.29 4.93
N PHE A 143 1.26 4.44 4.88
CA PHE A 143 2.62 4.89 4.62
C PHE A 143 2.80 5.47 3.20
N THR A 144 3.29 6.70 3.11
CA THR A 144 3.47 7.45 1.85
C THR A 144 4.92 7.61 1.41
N GLY A 145 5.89 7.11 2.19
CA GLY A 145 7.32 7.35 1.95
C GLY A 145 7.75 8.81 2.18
N LYS A 146 7.04 9.52 3.07
CA LYS A 146 7.28 10.90 3.45
C LYS A 146 7.21 11.09 4.96
N GLY A 147 7.77 12.20 5.44
CA GLY A 147 7.64 12.68 6.80
C GLY A 147 7.76 14.21 6.85
N HIS A 148 7.84 14.76 8.06
CA HIS A 148 7.99 16.21 8.22
C HIS A 148 9.30 16.76 7.63
N ASP A 149 10.34 15.94 7.56
CA ASP A 149 11.64 16.24 6.95
C ASP A 149 11.61 16.24 5.40
N THR A 150 10.51 15.76 4.81
CA THR A 150 10.22 15.81 3.36
C THR A 150 9.08 16.76 3.01
N GLY A 151 8.63 17.57 3.98
CA GLY A 151 7.64 18.64 3.76
C GLY A 151 6.19 18.32 4.13
N ASP A 152 5.89 17.15 4.70
CA ASP A 152 4.57 16.90 5.27
C ASP A 152 4.36 17.73 6.55
N VAL A 153 3.11 18.11 6.83
CA VAL A 153 2.76 18.93 8.01
C VAL A 153 1.84 18.13 8.91
N CYS A 154 2.16 18.05 10.21
CA CYS A 154 1.29 17.41 11.17
C CYS A 154 -0.06 18.14 11.30
N LEU A 155 -1.11 17.51 10.81
CA LEU A 155 -2.50 17.97 10.85
C LEU A 155 -3.39 16.81 11.29
N GLY A 156 -4.63 17.09 11.71
CA GLY A 156 -5.59 16.02 12.01
C GLY A 156 -5.79 15.06 10.83
N SER A 157 -5.77 15.59 9.60
CA SER A 157 -5.86 14.82 8.35
C SER A 157 -4.64 13.95 8.04
N THR A 158 -3.47 14.21 8.64
CA THR A 158 -2.30 13.31 8.54
C THR A 158 -2.28 12.25 9.65
N LEU A 159 -3.10 12.40 10.68
CA LEU A 159 -3.31 11.38 11.72
C LEU A 159 -4.39 10.37 11.30
N CYS A 160 -5.52 10.86 10.78
CA CYS A 160 -6.54 10.05 10.14
C CYS A 160 -7.25 10.82 9.03
N SER A 161 -7.38 10.24 7.84
CA SER A 161 -8.18 10.80 6.75
C SER A 161 -8.84 9.76 5.85
N THR A 162 -9.86 10.21 5.13
CA THR A 162 -10.49 9.51 4.02
C THR A 162 -10.86 10.52 2.92
N CYS A 163 -10.66 10.15 1.66
CA CYS A 163 -10.82 11.04 0.50
C CYS A 163 -11.98 10.60 -0.39
N SER A 164 -12.84 11.55 -0.75
CA SER A 164 -14.01 11.31 -1.62
C SER A 164 -13.70 11.58 -3.10
N ALA A 165 -14.58 11.11 -3.99
CA ALA A 165 -14.39 11.17 -5.45
C ALA A 165 -14.19 12.58 -6.04
N ASN A 166 -14.56 13.64 -5.30
CA ASN A 166 -14.32 15.02 -5.70
C ASN A 166 -12.90 15.55 -5.34
N GLY A 167 -12.06 14.71 -4.74
CA GLY A 167 -10.71 15.05 -4.30
C GLY A 167 -10.60 15.67 -2.90
N ALA A 168 -11.73 15.92 -2.22
CA ALA A 168 -11.72 16.38 -0.83
C ALA A 168 -11.43 15.22 0.12
N CYS A 169 -10.41 15.41 0.96
CA CYS A 169 -10.08 14.52 2.07
C CYS A 169 -10.54 15.14 3.39
N GLU A 170 -11.24 14.34 4.20
CA GLU A 170 -11.76 14.73 5.51
C GLU A 170 -11.26 13.80 6.62
N ILE A 171 -11.40 14.26 7.87
CA ILE A 171 -11.07 13.48 9.06
C ILE A 171 -12.35 12.71 9.45
N PRO A 172 -12.32 11.37 9.59
CA PRO A 172 -13.48 10.59 10.00
C PRO A 172 -14.10 11.10 11.31
N LYS A 173 -15.45 11.06 11.40
CA LYS A 173 -16.24 11.56 12.55
C LYS A 173 -15.78 10.96 13.89
N LYS A 174 -15.30 9.72 13.85
CA LYS A 174 -14.70 8.92 14.93
C LYS A 174 -13.60 8.07 14.31
N TYR A 175 -12.52 7.80 15.05
CA TYR A 175 -11.54 6.76 14.74
C TYR A 175 -10.82 6.35 16.03
N ASP A 176 -10.22 5.16 16.02
CA ASP A 176 -9.54 4.59 17.18
C ASP A 176 -8.11 5.11 17.31
N THR A 177 -7.66 5.30 18.56
CA THR A 177 -6.28 5.68 18.90
C THR A 177 -5.71 4.77 19.96
N PHE A 178 -4.61 4.11 19.63
CA PHE A 178 -3.97 3.10 20.46
C PHE A 178 -2.85 3.73 21.28
N HIS A 179 -2.76 3.37 22.55
CA HIS A 179 -1.84 3.99 23.51
C HIS A 179 -1.00 2.94 24.22
N VAL A 180 0.26 3.30 24.49
CA VAL A 180 1.18 2.53 25.32
C VAL A 180 0.89 2.84 26.80
N GLU A 181 0.84 1.80 27.64
CA GLU A 181 0.63 1.94 29.09
C GLU A 181 1.96 2.18 29.81
N GLU A 182 2.95 1.33 29.56
CA GLU A 182 4.32 1.45 30.08
C GLU A 182 5.34 1.05 29.01
N PHE A 183 6.53 1.62 29.10
CA PHE A 183 7.64 1.32 28.20
C PHE A 183 8.99 1.54 28.89
N GLY A 184 10.01 0.81 28.43
CA GLY A 184 11.37 0.94 28.93
C GLY A 184 12.37 0.18 28.06
N THR A 185 13.60 0.11 28.54
CA THR A 185 14.67 -0.65 27.89
C THR A 185 14.85 -2.03 28.55
N VAL A 186 15.49 -2.94 27.81
CA VAL A 186 15.94 -4.25 28.30
C VAL A 186 17.23 -4.62 27.56
N SER A 187 18.23 -5.11 28.28
CA SER A 187 19.54 -5.47 27.73
C SER A 187 20.06 -6.75 28.37
N GLY A 188 21.00 -7.42 27.69
CA GLY A 188 21.46 -8.76 28.05
C GLY A 188 20.50 -9.88 27.64
N GLU A 189 21.07 -10.98 27.17
CA GLU A 189 20.36 -12.06 26.49
C GLU A 189 19.15 -12.63 27.28
N GLN A 190 19.35 -12.98 28.56
CA GLN A 190 18.33 -13.60 29.40
C GLN A 190 17.14 -12.67 29.67
N ALA A 191 17.39 -11.37 29.83
CA ALA A 191 16.34 -10.38 30.08
C ALA A 191 15.51 -10.13 28.82
N ILE A 192 16.17 -10.02 27.65
CA ILE A 192 15.51 -9.90 26.35
C ILE A 192 14.63 -11.15 26.07
N ARG A 193 15.16 -12.37 26.27
CA ARG A 193 14.38 -13.62 26.15
C ARG A 193 13.20 -13.66 27.12
N SER A 194 13.39 -13.19 28.36
CA SER A 194 12.32 -13.17 29.36
C SER A 194 11.19 -12.21 29.01
N GLU A 195 11.52 -11.02 28.52
CA GLU A 195 10.55 -10.04 28.02
C GLU A 195 9.78 -10.57 26.82
N ILE A 196 10.48 -11.13 25.81
CA ILE A 196 9.86 -11.67 24.60
C ILE A 196 8.85 -12.77 24.94
N LYS A 197 9.21 -13.77 25.76
CA LYS A 197 8.31 -14.88 26.12
C LYS A 197 7.15 -14.45 27.02
N ALA A 198 7.33 -13.45 27.88
CA ALA A 198 6.28 -13.00 28.78
C ALA A 198 5.25 -12.07 28.10
N ARG A 199 5.71 -11.16 27.23
CA ARG A 199 4.91 -10.01 26.78
C ARG A 199 4.93 -9.74 25.27
N GLY A 200 5.63 -10.56 24.48
CA GLY A 200 5.70 -10.40 23.03
C GLY A 200 6.95 -9.68 22.53
N PRO A 201 7.08 -9.47 21.21
CA PRO A 201 8.30 -8.97 20.57
C PRO A 201 8.84 -7.65 21.15
N VAL A 202 10.14 -7.41 20.98
CA VAL A 202 10.82 -6.17 21.40
C VAL A 202 11.51 -5.51 20.21
N VAL A 203 11.83 -4.22 20.28
CA VAL A 203 12.56 -3.54 19.22
C VAL A 203 14.01 -3.35 19.62
N CYS A 204 14.93 -4.01 18.93
CA CYS A 204 16.36 -3.95 19.25
C CYS A 204 17.10 -3.00 18.31
N HIS A 205 17.99 -2.20 18.88
CA HIS A 205 18.94 -1.41 18.10
C HIS A 205 20.06 -2.34 17.61
N MET A 206 20.50 -2.18 16.37
CA MET A 206 21.57 -2.99 15.78
C MET A 206 22.34 -2.22 14.71
N HIS A 207 23.50 -2.76 14.37
CA HIS A 207 24.26 -2.33 13.20
C HIS A 207 23.81 -3.15 11.98
N VAL A 208 23.51 -2.48 10.88
CA VAL A 208 23.21 -3.07 9.57
C VAL A 208 24.16 -2.45 8.55
N ASP A 209 24.88 -3.29 7.84
CA ASP A 209 25.77 -2.91 6.73
C ASP A 209 25.22 -3.36 5.37
N GLU A 210 25.88 -2.94 4.30
CA GLU A 210 25.53 -3.31 2.92
C GLU A 210 25.71 -4.82 2.67
N ALA A 211 26.65 -5.44 3.39
CA ALA A 211 26.92 -6.87 3.29
C ALA A 211 25.74 -7.69 3.80
N PHE A 212 25.19 -7.39 4.98
CA PHE A 212 23.97 -8.01 5.49
C PHE A 212 22.78 -7.73 4.56
N ARG A 213 22.60 -6.46 4.17
CA ARG A 213 21.48 -6.05 3.31
C ARG A 213 21.44 -6.80 1.97
N SER A 214 22.60 -7.09 1.37
CA SER A 214 22.71 -7.69 0.04
C SER A 214 22.96 -9.20 0.04
N ASN A 215 23.69 -9.70 1.04
CA ASN A 215 24.21 -11.08 1.05
C ASN A 215 23.51 -12.01 2.04
N TYR A 216 22.62 -11.51 2.91
CA TYR A 216 21.78 -12.39 3.73
C TYR A 216 20.95 -13.33 2.83
N ARG A 217 20.76 -14.57 3.29
CA ARG A 217 19.97 -15.61 2.62
C ARG A 217 19.08 -16.28 3.66
N ALA A 218 17.90 -16.73 3.24
CA ALA A 218 17.01 -17.53 4.08
C ALA A 218 17.76 -18.72 4.71
N ASP A 219 17.29 -19.14 5.87
CA ASP A 219 17.84 -20.21 6.73
C ASP A 219 19.25 -20.02 7.30
N SER A 220 20.07 -19.09 6.80
CA SER A 220 21.39 -18.78 7.36
C SER A 220 21.31 -17.96 8.66
N VAL A 221 22.25 -18.16 9.58
CA VAL A 221 22.46 -17.26 10.74
C VAL A 221 23.49 -16.21 10.35
N TRP A 222 23.10 -14.94 10.34
CA TRP A 222 24.04 -13.84 10.12
C TRP A 222 24.79 -13.50 11.40
N ASP A 223 26.11 -13.34 11.31
CA ASP A 223 26.94 -12.96 12.44
C ASP A 223 27.54 -11.56 12.24
N PHE A 224 27.22 -10.67 13.17
CA PHE A 224 27.81 -9.33 13.20
C PHE A 224 29.13 -9.28 13.99
N SER A 225 29.59 -10.37 14.64
CA SER A 225 30.80 -10.32 15.49
C SER A 225 32.09 -9.93 14.77
N ASP A 226 32.13 -10.13 13.45
CA ASP A 226 33.25 -9.76 12.58
C ASP A 226 33.18 -8.29 12.12
N THR A 227 32.03 -7.63 12.30
CA THR A 227 31.97 -6.16 12.28
C THR A 227 32.63 -5.61 13.53
N ASP A 228 33.25 -4.42 13.45
CA ASP A 228 33.93 -3.84 14.59
C ASP A 228 32.95 -3.72 15.76
N ASN A 229 33.30 -4.30 16.92
CA ASN A 229 32.44 -4.30 18.10
C ASN A 229 32.21 -2.89 18.68
N ALA A 230 32.91 -1.88 18.16
CA ALA A 230 32.68 -0.45 18.38
C ALA A 230 31.67 0.20 17.39
N ALA A 231 31.11 -0.54 16.44
CA ALA A 231 30.16 -0.01 15.46
C ALA A 231 28.87 0.46 16.14
N GLU A 232 28.57 1.75 15.99
CA GLU A 232 27.34 2.36 16.49
C GLU A 232 26.11 1.74 15.79
N PRO A 233 25.03 1.39 16.52
CA PRO A 233 23.77 1.00 15.93
C PRO A 233 23.24 2.10 15.01
N ASN A 234 22.84 1.70 13.81
CA ASN A 234 22.30 2.57 12.76
C ASN A 234 20.90 2.12 12.31
N HIS A 235 20.39 1.02 12.87
CA HIS A 235 19.12 0.39 12.51
C HIS A 235 18.34 -0.06 13.74
N ALA A 236 17.02 -0.17 13.58
CA ALA A 236 16.13 -0.80 14.55
C ALA A 236 15.31 -1.87 13.83
N ALA A 237 15.23 -3.04 14.44
CA ALA A 237 14.41 -4.15 13.97
C ALA A 237 13.68 -4.78 15.15
N GLU A 238 12.51 -5.36 14.87
CA GLU A 238 11.78 -6.13 15.86
C GLU A 238 12.47 -7.50 16.04
N VAL A 239 12.56 -7.99 17.28
CA VAL A 239 13.00 -9.33 17.63
C VAL A 239 11.83 -10.06 18.29
N ALA A 240 11.29 -11.05 17.59
CA ALA A 240 10.08 -11.79 17.96
C ALA A 240 10.37 -13.20 18.51
N GLY A 241 11.64 -13.59 18.64
CA GLY A 241 11.97 -14.94 19.06
C GLY A 241 13.46 -15.23 19.07
N TRP A 242 13.78 -16.48 19.38
CA TRP A 242 15.12 -17.04 19.35
C TRP A 242 15.07 -18.53 19.02
N GLY A 243 16.18 -19.07 18.55
CA GLY A 243 16.33 -20.49 18.29
C GLY A 243 17.75 -21.01 18.51
N VAL A 244 17.90 -22.29 18.16
CA VAL A 244 19.16 -23.01 18.04
C VAL A 244 19.07 -23.85 16.77
N ASP A 245 20.01 -23.68 15.85
CA ASP A 245 20.09 -24.49 14.62
C ASP A 245 20.74 -25.86 14.90
N ALA A 246 20.68 -26.77 13.93
CA ALA A 246 21.12 -28.16 14.09
C ALA A 246 22.62 -28.34 14.41
N ASP A 247 23.44 -27.33 14.12
CA ASP A 247 24.88 -27.24 14.46
C ASP A 247 25.14 -26.71 15.89
N GLY A 248 24.08 -26.31 16.61
CA GLY A 248 24.16 -25.66 17.92
C GLY A 248 24.27 -24.13 17.87
N SER A 249 24.25 -23.52 16.68
CA SER A 249 24.30 -22.06 16.53
C SER A 249 23.04 -21.41 17.10
N GLN A 250 23.23 -20.54 18.09
CA GLN A 250 22.15 -19.82 18.75
C GLN A 250 21.84 -18.53 17.99
N PHE A 251 20.56 -18.25 17.78
CA PHE A 251 20.13 -17.06 17.02
C PHE A 251 18.91 -16.36 17.64
N TRP A 252 18.75 -15.08 17.29
CA TRP A 252 17.54 -14.27 17.39
C TRP A 252 16.75 -14.36 16.09
N ILE A 253 15.43 -14.21 16.18
CA ILE A 253 14.52 -14.15 15.06
C ILE A 253 14.07 -12.69 14.92
N ALA A 254 14.55 -12.01 13.88
CA ALA A 254 14.39 -10.56 13.71
C ALA A 254 13.67 -10.20 12.41
N ARG A 255 12.80 -9.19 12.48
CA ARG A 255 11.98 -8.68 11.37
C ARG A 255 12.45 -7.31 10.93
N PHE A 256 12.70 -7.17 9.64
CA PHE A 256 13.15 -5.93 9.04
C PHE A 256 12.07 -5.34 8.15
N ALA A 257 11.92 -4.03 8.18
CA ALA A 257 11.02 -3.30 7.29
C ALA A 257 11.63 -3.09 5.88
N PHE A 258 12.25 -4.15 5.34
CA PHE A 258 12.85 -4.22 4.00
C PHE A 258 11.90 -4.85 2.96
N GLY A 259 10.70 -5.27 3.37
CA GLY A 259 9.73 -5.97 2.52
C GLY A 259 9.97 -7.48 2.39
N SER A 260 8.91 -8.20 2.03
CA SER A 260 8.85 -9.67 2.10
C SER A 260 9.68 -10.43 1.05
N ASN A 261 10.31 -9.74 0.09
CA ASN A 261 11.24 -10.37 -0.86
C ASN A 261 12.69 -10.42 -0.33
N TRP A 262 12.98 -9.67 0.72
CA TRP A 262 14.30 -9.70 1.33
C TRP A 262 14.38 -10.80 2.40
N GLY A 263 15.52 -11.49 2.48
CA GLY A 263 15.75 -12.53 3.47
C GLY A 263 14.72 -13.66 3.43
N ASP A 264 14.25 -14.07 4.60
CA ASP A 264 13.15 -15.02 4.74
C ASP A 264 11.84 -14.26 5.01
N HIS A 265 11.13 -13.88 3.94
CA HIS A 265 9.87 -13.13 4.02
C HIS A 265 9.95 -11.77 4.75
N GLY A 266 11.13 -11.11 4.73
CA GLY A 266 11.40 -9.88 5.49
C GLY A 266 12.13 -10.13 6.82
N TRP A 267 12.40 -11.39 7.17
CA TRP A 267 13.00 -11.81 8.42
C TRP A 267 14.43 -12.33 8.24
N ALA A 268 15.20 -12.29 9.32
CA ALA A 268 16.53 -12.88 9.39
C ALA A 268 16.81 -13.56 10.75
N LYS A 269 17.64 -14.61 10.72
CA LYS A 269 18.28 -15.16 11.91
C LYS A 269 19.57 -14.39 12.18
N LEU A 270 19.73 -13.82 13.38
CA LEU A 270 20.93 -13.09 13.80
C LEU A 270 21.65 -13.85 14.91
N ARG A 271 22.97 -13.99 14.89
CA ARG A 271 23.71 -14.72 15.92
C ARG A 271 23.45 -14.14 17.30
N ARG A 272 23.02 -14.99 18.23
CA ARG A 272 22.77 -14.68 19.65
C ARG A 272 23.98 -15.08 20.48
N SER A 273 24.47 -14.18 21.31
CA SER A 273 25.53 -14.48 22.28
C SER A 273 25.58 -13.44 23.41
N ALA A 274 26.14 -13.81 24.56
CA ALA A 274 26.29 -12.90 25.70
C ALA A 274 27.03 -11.57 25.40
N ASN A 275 27.78 -11.50 24.28
CA ASN A 275 28.48 -10.29 23.82
C ASN A 275 28.03 -9.84 22.41
N GLY A 276 26.88 -10.30 21.91
CA GLY A 276 26.37 -9.93 20.59
C GLY A 276 25.88 -8.48 20.52
N HIS A 277 25.64 -8.01 19.29
CA HIS A 277 25.25 -6.61 19.05
C HIS A 277 23.88 -6.28 19.63
N VAL A 278 22.91 -7.21 19.53
CA VAL A 278 21.55 -7.05 20.08
C VAL A 278 21.58 -6.92 21.60
N GLU A 279 22.35 -7.79 22.26
CA GLU A 279 22.46 -7.90 23.70
C GLU A 279 23.15 -6.69 24.34
N LYS A 280 24.17 -6.16 23.65
CA LYS A 280 24.92 -4.95 24.05
C LYS A 280 24.17 -3.65 23.76
N ALA A 281 23.58 -3.51 22.57
CA ALA A 281 22.89 -2.29 22.17
C ALA A 281 21.57 -2.09 22.91
N GLY A 282 20.92 -3.20 23.31
CA GLY A 282 19.69 -3.20 24.06
C GLY A 282 18.45 -2.94 23.18
N CYS A 283 17.32 -3.34 23.74
CA CYS A 283 16.02 -3.30 23.09
C CYS A 283 15.04 -2.44 23.89
N VAL A 284 14.02 -1.94 23.21
CA VAL A 284 12.88 -1.22 23.78
C VAL A 284 11.68 -2.17 23.81
N TRP A 285 10.98 -2.18 24.92
CA TRP A 285 9.71 -2.87 25.09
C TRP A 285 8.63 -1.87 25.49
N ALA A 286 7.39 -2.19 25.15
CA ALA A 286 6.21 -1.42 25.52
C ALA A 286 5.03 -2.36 25.76
N THR A 287 4.11 -2.01 26.65
CA THR A 287 2.81 -2.70 26.76
C THR A 287 1.70 -1.76 26.33
N VAL A 288 0.58 -2.36 25.95
CA VAL A 288 -0.67 -1.65 25.63
C VAL A 288 -1.66 -1.82 26.79
N ASN A 289 -2.53 -0.83 26.98
CA ASN A 289 -3.52 -0.82 28.06
C ASN A 289 -4.27 -2.15 28.14
N SER A 290 -4.13 -2.89 29.25
CA SER A 290 -4.57 -4.29 29.29
C SER A 290 -6.08 -4.51 29.40
N ASP A 291 -6.84 -3.46 29.72
CA ASP A 291 -8.31 -3.51 29.80
C ASP A 291 -8.98 -2.95 28.53
N ALA A 292 -8.34 -2.01 27.83
CA ALA A 292 -8.89 -1.39 26.61
C ALA A 292 -9.22 -2.41 25.50
N TRP A 293 -8.52 -3.55 25.42
CA TRP A 293 -8.77 -4.59 24.40
C TRP A 293 -9.96 -5.51 24.69
N LYS A 294 -10.50 -5.50 25.92
CA LYS A 294 -11.64 -6.36 26.31
C LYS A 294 -12.98 -5.74 25.96
N ASP A 295 -13.00 -4.42 25.85
CA ASP A 295 -14.17 -3.60 25.52
C ASP A 295 -13.68 -2.44 24.66
N TRP A 296 -13.95 -2.51 23.35
CA TRP A 296 -13.49 -1.49 22.39
C TRP A 296 -14.06 -0.09 22.71
N THR A 297 -15.11 0.04 23.53
CA THR A 297 -15.59 1.36 23.99
C THR A 297 -14.64 2.06 24.97
N LEU A 298 -13.63 1.33 25.48
CA LEU A 298 -12.54 1.86 26.31
C LEU A 298 -11.39 2.45 25.48
N TYR A 299 -11.34 2.24 24.16
CA TYR A 299 -10.57 3.15 23.32
C TYR A 299 -11.24 4.51 23.38
N PRO A 300 -10.49 5.59 23.67
CA PRO A 300 -11.02 6.92 23.48
C PRO A 300 -11.21 7.15 21.99
N SER A 301 -12.40 6.80 21.49
CA SER A 301 -12.85 7.22 20.16
C SER A 301 -12.75 8.74 20.13
N VAL A 302 -11.79 9.25 19.36
CA VAL A 302 -11.58 10.69 19.28
C VAL A 302 -12.74 11.23 18.46
N LYS A 303 -13.80 11.68 19.14
CA LYS A 303 -14.75 12.62 18.54
C LYS A 303 -13.91 13.80 18.11
N TYR A 304 -13.75 13.98 16.81
CA TYR A 304 -13.05 15.14 16.27
C TYR A 304 -13.82 16.40 16.65
N THR A 305 -13.47 16.99 17.78
CA THR A 305 -13.66 18.41 17.98
C THR A 305 -12.74 19.07 16.98
N ALA A 306 -13.31 19.64 15.91
CA ALA A 306 -12.59 20.60 15.10
C ALA A 306 -11.85 21.53 16.07
N PRO A 307 -10.53 21.75 15.89
CA PRO A 307 -9.85 22.71 16.74
C PRO A 307 -10.67 23.99 16.62
N MET A 308 -11.09 24.55 17.77
CA MET A 308 -11.49 25.95 17.79
C MET A 308 -10.36 26.66 17.07
N THR A 309 -10.63 27.20 15.88
CA THR A 309 -9.61 27.86 15.09
C THR A 309 -8.96 28.85 16.06
N PRO A 310 -7.65 28.74 16.35
CA PRO A 310 -6.94 29.89 16.86
C PRO A 310 -7.28 30.96 15.85
N ALA A 311 -7.99 32.02 16.28
CA ALA A 311 -8.56 32.96 15.35
C ALA A 311 -7.41 33.42 14.46
N VAL A 312 -7.41 33.01 13.19
CA VAL A 312 -6.30 33.29 12.28
C VAL A 312 -6.35 34.79 12.11
N SER A 313 -5.53 35.47 12.91
CA SER A 313 -5.49 36.90 12.96
C SER A 313 -5.16 37.36 11.55
N LYS A 314 -6.03 38.18 10.98
CA LYS A 314 -5.76 38.89 9.73
C LYS A 314 -4.67 39.93 9.95
N SER A 315 -3.46 39.45 10.21
CA SER A 315 -2.21 40.19 10.34
C SER A 315 -1.04 39.20 10.41
N ILE A 316 -0.42 38.92 9.26
CA ILE A 316 1.02 38.65 9.25
C ILE A 316 1.68 39.99 9.59
N GLY A 317 1.91 40.17 10.89
CA GLY A 317 2.25 41.42 11.53
C GLY A 317 1.87 41.32 13.00
N ASP A 318 2.82 41.65 13.88
CA ASP A 318 2.65 41.73 15.33
C ASP A 318 2.67 40.39 16.11
N VAL A 319 3.57 39.48 15.75
CA VAL A 319 4.32 38.67 16.74
C VAL A 319 5.81 38.74 16.40
N VAL A 320 6.56 39.51 17.18
CA VAL A 320 8.02 39.61 17.11
C VAL A 320 8.59 38.76 18.26
N PRO A 321 9.45 37.76 18.00
CA PRO A 321 10.21 37.10 19.08
C PRO A 321 11.14 38.10 19.76
N GLU A 322 11.26 38.05 21.10
CA GLU A 322 12.01 39.05 21.89
C GLU A 322 13.55 39.07 21.64
N SER A 323 14.06 38.25 20.72
CA SER A 323 15.43 38.34 20.18
C SER A 323 15.39 38.38 18.65
N GLY A 324 15.66 39.55 18.07
CA GLY A 324 15.44 39.87 16.64
C GLY A 324 16.40 39.27 15.61
N TYR A 325 16.80 38.00 15.78
CA TYR A 325 17.69 37.27 14.89
C TYR A 325 17.04 35.97 14.39
N LEU A 326 17.23 35.68 13.11
CA LEU A 326 16.84 34.42 12.47
C LEU A 326 18.11 33.58 12.22
N THR A 327 18.22 32.42 12.85
CA THR A 327 19.36 31.51 12.67
C THR A 327 19.07 30.52 11.55
N LEU A 328 19.84 30.56 10.45
CA LEU A 328 19.70 29.64 9.32
C LEU A 328 21.00 28.87 9.10
N ARG A 329 20.90 27.61 8.64
CA ARG A 329 22.07 26.80 8.29
C ARG A 329 22.47 27.06 6.84
N GLY A 330 23.69 27.55 6.63
CA GLY A 330 24.24 27.79 5.30
C GLY A 330 24.61 26.50 4.57
N SER A 331 24.82 26.61 3.26
CA SER A 331 25.36 25.52 2.42
C SER A 331 26.81 25.13 2.77
N ASP A 332 27.49 25.94 3.59
CA ASP A 332 28.77 25.61 4.22
C ASP A 332 28.64 24.78 5.51
N GLY A 333 27.41 24.39 5.88
CA GLY A 333 27.09 23.57 7.04
C GLY A 333 27.12 24.32 8.38
N LYS A 334 27.42 25.62 8.40
CA LYS A 334 27.46 26.46 9.61
C LYS A 334 26.13 27.17 9.85
N MET A 335 25.88 27.55 11.10
CA MET A 335 24.74 28.39 11.48
C MET A 335 25.12 29.87 11.32
N HIS A 336 24.26 30.65 10.66
CA HIS A 336 24.42 32.09 10.45
C HIS A 336 23.19 32.82 10.99
N GLU A 337 23.39 33.91 11.72
CA GLU A 337 22.31 34.73 12.30
C GLU A 337 22.06 35.99 11.46
N TYR A 338 20.79 36.25 11.14
CA TYR A 338 20.36 37.39 10.34
C TYR A 338 19.42 38.30 11.15
N ALA A 339 19.75 39.59 11.25
CA ALA A 339 18.90 40.58 11.94
C ALA A 339 17.65 40.93 11.09
N ILE A 340 16.47 40.91 11.71
CA ILE A 340 15.17 40.91 10.99
C ILE A 340 14.76 42.30 10.43
N ASN A 341 15.53 43.38 10.70
CA ASN A 341 15.05 44.77 10.59
C ASN A 341 15.41 45.56 9.30
N GLU A 342 15.97 44.95 8.24
CA GLU A 342 16.45 45.69 7.04
C GLU A 342 15.69 45.42 5.72
N LEU A 343 14.38 45.15 5.75
CA LEU A 343 13.56 45.05 4.52
C LEU A 343 12.76 46.36 4.25
N PRO A 344 12.79 46.93 3.01
CA PRO A 344 12.13 48.20 2.71
C PRO A 344 10.59 48.13 2.72
N LYS A 345 9.93 49.19 3.24
CA LYS A 345 8.46 49.29 3.33
C LYS A 345 7.86 50.11 2.17
N GLY A 346 6.86 49.54 1.49
CA GLY A 346 6.01 50.18 0.46
C GLY A 346 4.62 50.57 0.98
N ASN A 347 3.96 51.55 0.35
CA ASN A 347 2.85 52.32 0.92
C ASN A 347 1.43 51.69 0.86
N LYS A 348 0.58 52.05 1.83
CA LYS A 348 -0.88 51.78 1.89
C LYS A 348 -1.71 52.92 1.26
N PRO A 349 -2.87 52.65 0.65
CA PRO A 349 -3.97 53.61 0.47
C PRO A 349 -4.97 53.61 1.66
N ARG A 350 -5.87 54.61 1.71
CA ARG A 350 -6.74 54.96 2.86
C ARG A 350 -8.17 54.38 2.82
N ARG A 351 -8.85 54.44 3.98
CA ARG A 351 -10.25 54.00 4.25
C ARG A 351 -11.36 54.86 3.63
N GLY A 352 -12.50 54.23 3.38
CA GLY A 352 -13.88 54.78 3.42
C GLY A 352 -14.86 53.60 3.49
N HIS A 353 -15.51 53.32 4.64
CA HIS A 353 -16.87 53.72 5.04
C HIS A 353 -18.02 52.96 4.36
N ALA A 354 -19.02 52.58 5.15
CA ALA A 354 -20.07 51.61 4.81
C ALA A 354 -21.43 52.27 4.54
N MET A 355 -22.37 51.54 3.90
CA MET A 355 -23.80 51.40 4.28
C MET A 355 -24.65 50.77 3.14
N GLY A 356 -25.41 49.71 3.47
CA GLY A 356 -26.80 49.40 3.06
C GLY A 356 -27.25 49.27 1.59
N GLY A 357 -28.15 48.30 1.34
CA GLY A 357 -29.29 48.49 0.41
C GLY A 357 -29.41 47.56 -0.80
N ASP A 358 -30.35 46.60 -0.73
CA ASP A 358 -31.35 46.20 -1.74
C ASP A 358 -31.08 46.19 -3.28
N LYS A 359 -31.52 45.06 -3.87
CA LYS A 359 -32.13 44.84 -5.21
C LYS A 359 -31.26 44.73 -6.48
N ALA A 360 -31.31 43.50 -7.02
CA ALA A 360 -31.48 43.08 -8.42
C ALA A 360 -31.11 44.02 -9.59
N ALA A 361 -30.19 43.55 -10.45
CA ALA A 361 -30.34 43.52 -11.92
C ALA A 361 -29.18 42.77 -12.62
N THR A 362 -29.50 41.91 -13.60
CA THR A 362 -28.66 41.60 -14.79
C THR A 362 -28.68 42.82 -15.73
N PRO A 363 -27.68 43.10 -16.62
CA PRO A 363 -27.20 42.13 -17.63
C PRO A 363 -25.76 42.28 -18.18
N GLU A 364 -25.40 41.31 -19.03
CA GLU A 364 -24.54 41.39 -20.24
C GLU A 364 -23.08 41.90 -20.22
N ALA A 365 -22.32 41.40 -21.21
CA ALA A 365 -20.88 41.60 -21.44
C ALA A 365 -20.63 42.76 -22.45
N PRO A 366 -19.50 42.88 -23.18
CA PRO A 366 -18.14 42.35 -23.01
C PRO A 366 -17.06 43.45 -23.05
N LEU A 367 -15.77 43.12 -22.91
CA LEU A 367 -14.70 44.00 -23.41
C LEU A 367 -13.42 43.24 -23.77
N ALA A 368 -12.87 43.57 -24.93
CA ALA A 368 -11.59 43.13 -25.46
C ALA A 368 -10.70 44.35 -25.75
N GLN A 369 -9.48 44.07 -26.23
CA GLN A 369 -8.51 44.99 -26.86
C GLN A 369 -7.44 45.67 -25.98
N HIS A 370 -6.25 45.11 -26.16
CA HIS A 370 -5.02 45.76 -26.65
C HIS A 370 -4.16 46.68 -25.75
N CYS A 371 -2.87 46.34 -25.78
CA CYS A 371 -1.74 47.16 -25.39
C CYS A 371 -1.16 47.90 -26.61
N GLU A 372 -0.43 48.99 -26.38
CA GLU A 372 0.57 49.53 -27.31
C GLU A 372 1.99 49.45 -26.69
N GLN A 373 2.90 48.82 -27.44
CA GLN A 373 4.26 49.25 -27.84
C GLN A 373 5.21 49.88 -26.79
N ALA A 374 6.33 49.23 -26.43
CA ALA A 374 7.67 49.24 -27.09
C ALA A 374 8.53 50.47 -26.70
N THR A 375 9.88 50.49 -26.60
CA THR A 375 11.04 49.72 -27.08
C THR A 375 12.18 49.75 -26.01
N VAL A 376 13.42 49.21 -26.10
CA VAL A 376 14.16 48.06 -26.72
C VAL A 376 15.57 48.05 -26.08
N ASP A 377 16.19 46.89 -25.79
CA ASP A 377 17.65 46.64 -26.00
C ASP A 377 18.06 45.17 -25.72
N SER A 378 19.06 44.65 -26.47
CA SER A 378 19.55 43.25 -26.45
C SER A 378 21.04 43.21 -26.88
N PRO A 379 21.85 42.22 -26.43
CA PRO A 379 22.09 41.02 -27.25
C PRO A 379 22.13 39.68 -26.48
N ASP A 380 21.84 38.60 -27.21
CA ASP A 380 21.69 37.18 -26.80
C ASP A 380 23.03 36.38 -26.99
N PRO A 381 23.19 35.05 -26.67
CA PRO A 381 22.34 33.94 -27.17
C PRO A 381 21.97 32.78 -26.18
N GLN A 382 20.66 32.58 -26.03
CA GLN A 382 19.90 31.34 -26.33
C GLN A 382 20.13 30.03 -25.55
N PHE A 383 19.11 29.69 -24.75
CA PHE A 383 18.46 28.36 -24.71
C PHE A 383 17.01 28.54 -24.26
N LEU A 384 16.02 28.34 -25.14
CA LEU A 384 14.61 28.22 -24.74
C LEU A 384 13.80 27.27 -25.64
N VAL A 385 12.77 26.70 -25.02
CA VAL A 385 11.86 25.68 -25.54
C VAL A 385 10.68 26.33 -26.27
N GLU A 386 10.29 25.77 -27.42
CA GLU A 386 8.98 26.06 -28.03
C GLU A 386 8.04 24.84 -27.99
N ARG A 387 6.80 25.09 -27.56
CA ARG A 387 5.61 24.37 -28.05
C ARG A 387 5.07 25.12 -29.26
N PRO A 388 4.33 24.46 -30.17
CA PRO A 388 3.01 25.02 -30.47
C PRO A 388 1.87 23.99 -30.62
N PHE A 389 0.68 24.55 -30.88
CA PHE A 389 -0.65 23.96 -30.74
C PHE A 389 -1.26 23.42 -32.06
N ILE A 390 -2.41 22.76 -31.86
CA ILE A 390 -3.43 22.28 -32.81
C ILE A 390 -3.88 23.34 -33.86
N VAL A 391 -3.97 22.91 -35.12
CA VAL A 391 -4.94 23.32 -36.20
C VAL A 391 -4.91 22.22 -37.30
N ASP A 392 -5.88 22.00 -38.20
CA ASP A 392 -7.18 22.63 -38.52
C ASP A 392 -8.14 21.55 -39.12
N ASN A 393 -9.46 21.82 -39.21
CA ASN A 393 -10.46 20.97 -39.87
C ASN A 393 -10.88 21.62 -41.21
N SER A 394 -10.42 21.12 -42.36
CA SER A 394 -10.77 21.70 -43.68
C SER A 394 -11.19 20.67 -44.73
N GLU A 395 -12.29 20.99 -45.42
CA GLU A 395 -12.93 20.18 -46.45
C GLU A 395 -11.98 19.88 -47.62
N ARG A 396 -11.85 18.61 -48.03
CA ARG A 396 -11.36 18.26 -49.37
C ARG A 396 -12.47 17.65 -50.21
N LYS A 397 -12.78 18.35 -51.30
CA LYS A 397 -13.75 17.94 -52.31
C LYS A 397 -13.31 16.65 -52.99
N TYR A 398 -14.26 15.75 -53.23
CA TYR A 398 -14.08 14.59 -54.09
C TYR A 398 -13.89 15.02 -55.55
N ASP A 399 -12.71 14.73 -56.12
CA ASP A 399 -12.55 14.65 -57.57
C ASP A 399 -13.07 13.31 -58.10
N LYS A 400 -13.83 13.37 -59.20
CA LYS A 400 -14.35 12.18 -59.90
C LYS A 400 -13.33 11.65 -60.90
N PRO A 401 -13.19 10.32 -60.99
CA PRO A 401 -12.93 9.68 -62.29
C PRO A 401 -14.08 8.75 -62.72
N SER A 402 -14.52 8.97 -63.96
CA SER A 402 -15.21 8.07 -64.91
C SER A 402 -15.84 6.73 -64.45
N ASN A 403 -17.13 6.59 -64.74
CA ASN A 403 -17.83 5.30 -64.86
C ASN A 403 -17.10 4.30 -65.79
N ARG A 404 -16.85 3.09 -65.31
CA ARG A 404 -16.92 1.86 -66.13
C ARG A 404 -17.63 0.76 -65.34
N ALA A 405 -18.69 0.22 -65.93
CA ALA A 405 -19.42 -0.92 -65.37
C ALA A 405 -18.65 -2.22 -65.60
N GLY A 406 -18.61 -3.07 -64.58
CA GLY A 406 -18.05 -4.43 -64.63
C GLY A 406 -18.47 -5.16 -63.36
N GLY A 407 -19.57 -5.90 -63.42
CA GLY A 407 -20.23 -6.43 -62.22
C GLY A 407 -19.53 -7.65 -61.62
N TYR A 408 -19.46 -7.70 -60.30
CA TYR A 408 -19.30 -8.94 -59.53
C TYR A 408 -20.35 -9.03 -58.41
N LYS A 409 -20.61 -10.25 -57.95
CA LYS A 409 -21.81 -10.67 -57.22
C LYS A 409 -21.96 -10.01 -55.84
N ALA A 410 -23.20 -9.80 -55.43
CA ALA A 410 -23.54 -9.47 -54.04
C ALA A 410 -23.08 -10.59 -53.10
N THR A 411 -22.24 -10.25 -52.12
CA THR A 411 -21.97 -11.05 -50.93
C THR A 411 -23.01 -10.74 -49.84
N PRO A 412 -23.23 -11.65 -48.86
CA PRO A 412 -24.15 -11.40 -47.76
C PRO A 412 -23.69 -10.20 -46.91
N LYS A 413 -24.64 -9.54 -46.24
CA LYS A 413 -24.31 -8.57 -45.17
C LYS A 413 -23.39 -9.25 -44.14
N PRO A 414 -22.40 -8.55 -43.56
CA PRO A 414 -21.73 -9.04 -42.37
C PRO A 414 -22.78 -9.26 -41.29
N THR A 415 -22.79 -10.45 -40.70
CA THR A 415 -23.36 -10.67 -39.37
C THR A 415 -22.59 -9.77 -38.39
N ASN A 416 -23.30 -9.12 -37.46
CA ASN A 416 -22.68 -8.32 -36.40
C ASN A 416 -21.83 -9.22 -35.50
N ILE A 417 -20.55 -9.34 -35.82
CA ILE A 417 -19.55 -10.09 -35.05
C ILE A 417 -18.63 -9.05 -34.41
N CYS A 418 -18.78 -8.88 -33.09
CA CYS A 418 -17.98 -7.98 -32.27
C CYS A 418 -16.67 -8.73 -31.91
N SER A 419 -15.50 -8.27 -32.40
CA SER A 419 -14.23 -8.98 -32.28
C SER A 419 -13.69 -9.09 -30.85
N THR A 420 -12.87 -10.11 -30.61
CA THR A 420 -12.23 -10.41 -29.31
C THR A 420 -11.48 -9.19 -28.74
N TYR A 421 -11.64 -8.95 -27.43
CA TYR A 421 -11.03 -7.82 -26.69
C TYR A 421 -11.23 -6.42 -27.26
N SER A 422 -12.12 -6.24 -28.23
CA SER A 422 -12.40 -4.96 -28.87
C SER A 422 -13.51 -4.24 -28.12
N MET A 423 -13.27 -3.00 -27.68
CA MET A 423 -14.35 -2.13 -27.19
C MET A 423 -15.19 -1.69 -28.41
N VAL A 424 -16.44 -2.15 -28.48
CA VAL A 424 -17.36 -1.87 -29.59
C VAL A 424 -18.49 -0.97 -29.08
N CYS A 425 -18.41 0.32 -29.41
CA CYS A 425 -19.49 1.27 -29.17
C CYS A 425 -20.51 1.21 -30.30
N SER A 426 -21.78 0.94 -29.96
CA SER A 426 -22.86 0.77 -30.93
C SER A 426 -24.17 1.34 -30.39
N GLN A 427 -24.98 1.89 -31.29
CA GLN A 427 -26.37 2.28 -31.01
C GLN A 427 -27.34 1.09 -31.14
N ASP A 428 -26.87 -0.08 -31.58
CA ASP A 428 -27.65 -1.31 -31.65
C ASP A 428 -27.57 -2.06 -30.30
N PRO A 429 -28.69 -2.26 -29.57
CA PRO A 429 -28.70 -3.01 -28.32
C PRO A 429 -28.35 -4.50 -28.51
N THR A 430 -28.33 -5.01 -29.74
CA THR A 430 -28.22 -6.43 -30.08
C THR A 430 -26.80 -6.94 -30.41
N CYS A 431 -25.71 -6.18 -30.22
CA CYS A 431 -24.36 -6.80 -30.26
C CYS A 431 -24.30 -7.94 -29.22
N GLN A 432 -24.01 -9.14 -29.72
CA GLN A 432 -23.83 -10.37 -28.96
C GLN A 432 -22.37 -10.79 -29.08
N CYS A 433 -21.76 -11.18 -27.96
CA CYS A 433 -20.42 -11.76 -27.96
C CYS A 433 -20.46 -13.21 -28.49
N GLU A 434 -19.34 -13.68 -29.03
CA GLU A 434 -19.23 -15.05 -29.54
C GLU A 434 -19.39 -16.12 -28.46
N THR A 435 -19.66 -17.36 -28.87
CA THR A 435 -19.74 -18.49 -27.93
C THR A 435 -18.39 -18.71 -27.27
N GLY A 436 -18.36 -18.63 -25.94
CA GLY A 436 -17.10 -18.59 -25.19
C GLY A 436 -16.68 -17.20 -24.73
N TYR A 437 -17.54 -16.17 -24.87
CA TYR A 437 -17.33 -14.81 -24.36
C TYR A 437 -18.58 -14.32 -23.61
N TYR A 438 -18.43 -13.30 -22.76
CA TYR A 438 -19.57 -12.61 -22.12
C TYR A 438 -19.48 -11.09 -22.35
N LYS A 439 -20.65 -10.43 -22.27
CA LYS A 439 -20.84 -9.01 -22.58
C LYS A 439 -20.74 -8.18 -21.31
N VAL A 440 -19.73 -7.31 -21.23
CA VAL A 440 -19.65 -6.24 -20.22
C VAL A 440 -20.20 -4.96 -20.84
N LEU A 441 -21.00 -4.23 -20.07
CA LEU A 441 -21.54 -2.91 -20.42
C LEU A 441 -20.62 -1.83 -19.85
N ASP A 442 -20.14 -0.91 -20.69
CA ASP A 442 -19.56 0.36 -20.27
C ASP A 442 -20.45 1.51 -20.77
N SER A 443 -20.89 2.35 -19.85
CA SER A 443 -21.80 3.48 -20.11
C SER A 443 -21.08 4.78 -20.48
N ARG A 444 -19.73 4.78 -20.58
CA ARG A 444 -18.97 5.96 -21.03
C ARG A 444 -19.06 6.19 -22.55
N ALA A 445 -20.11 6.86 -23.00
CA ALA A 445 -20.21 7.39 -24.35
C ALA A 445 -20.50 8.90 -24.37
N ILE A 446 -19.75 9.61 -25.22
CA ILE A 446 -19.86 11.07 -25.42
C ILE A 446 -20.98 11.41 -26.43
N ASP A 447 -21.60 10.40 -27.06
CA ASP A 447 -22.50 10.54 -28.23
C ASP A 447 -23.79 9.70 -28.18
N ASN A 448 -24.21 9.26 -26.98
CA ASN A 448 -25.43 8.47 -26.77
C ASN A 448 -25.40 7.04 -27.38
N SER A 449 -24.21 6.51 -27.72
CA SER A 449 -24.00 5.09 -28.00
C SER A 449 -23.80 4.26 -26.70
N THR A 450 -23.87 2.93 -26.77
CA THR A 450 -23.50 2.05 -25.65
C THR A 450 -22.25 1.27 -26.02
N CYS A 451 -21.24 1.29 -25.15
CA CYS A 451 -19.99 0.57 -25.38
C CYS A 451 -20.05 -0.82 -24.75
N TYR A 452 -19.62 -1.81 -25.52
CA TYR A 452 -19.61 -3.21 -25.14
C TYR A 452 -18.20 -3.75 -25.19
N LEU A 453 -17.81 -4.50 -24.15
CA LEU A 453 -16.58 -5.27 -24.14
C LEU A 453 -16.92 -6.76 -24.12
N CYS A 454 -16.40 -7.51 -25.09
CA CYS A 454 -16.51 -8.97 -25.14
C CYS A 454 -15.23 -9.59 -24.58
N VAL A 455 -15.36 -10.21 -23.41
CA VAL A 455 -14.27 -10.82 -22.64
C VAL A 455 -14.41 -12.34 -22.60
N PRO A 456 -13.32 -13.12 -22.67
CA PRO A 456 -13.42 -14.57 -22.72
C PRO A 456 -14.14 -15.13 -21.49
N LYS A 457 -14.95 -16.15 -21.74
CA LYS A 457 -15.20 -17.21 -20.76
C LYS A 457 -13.93 -18.04 -20.69
N VAL A 458 -12.91 -17.51 -20.01
CA VAL A 458 -11.86 -18.34 -19.42
C VAL A 458 -12.57 -19.45 -18.64
N ALA A 459 -12.09 -20.69 -18.79
CA ALA A 459 -12.82 -21.90 -18.44
C ALA A 459 -12.92 -22.15 -16.92
N GLY A 460 -13.50 -21.20 -16.19
CA GLY A 460 -13.94 -21.37 -14.83
C GLY A 460 -14.91 -22.53 -14.73
N VAL A 461 -14.68 -23.42 -13.75
CA VAL A 461 -15.47 -24.63 -13.58
C VAL A 461 -16.94 -24.28 -13.41
N GLN A 462 -17.82 -25.00 -14.11
CA GLN A 462 -19.27 -24.89 -13.90
C GLN A 462 -19.57 -25.24 -12.44
N VAL A 463 -20.05 -24.25 -11.67
CA VAL A 463 -20.42 -24.43 -10.27
C VAL A 463 -21.48 -25.53 -10.19
N SER A 464 -21.15 -26.64 -9.54
CA SER A 464 -22.03 -27.79 -9.45
C SER A 464 -23.28 -27.41 -8.65
N ASN A 465 -24.46 -27.54 -9.27
CA ASN A 465 -25.75 -27.32 -8.61
C ASN A 465 -26.13 -28.47 -7.66
N GLU A 466 -25.16 -29.08 -6.99
CA GLU A 466 -25.39 -30.17 -6.04
C GLU A 466 -26.10 -29.63 -4.80
N ALA A 467 -27.37 -30.00 -4.65
CA ALA A 467 -28.12 -29.83 -3.42
C ALA A 467 -27.70 -30.88 -2.38
N ASN A 468 -27.80 -30.52 -1.10
CA ASN A 468 -27.45 -31.31 0.11
C ASN A 468 -26.00 -31.16 0.64
N GLU A 469 -25.59 -29.94 0.97
CA GLU A 469 -24.77 -29.71 2.17
C GLU A 469 -25.68 -29.01 3.20
N ASP A 470 -25.81 -29.56 4.42
CA ASP A 470 -26.54 -28.94 5.53
C ASP A 470 -25.69 -27.76 6.07
N LEU A 471 -25.76 -26.63 5.37
CA LEU A 471 -25.02 -25.42 5.72
C LEU A 471 -25.36 -24.94 7.14
N PRO A 472 -24.39 -24.42 7.90
CA PRO A 472 -24.66 -23.86 9.22
C PRO A 472 -25.53 -22.60 9.11
N LYS A 473 -26.38 -22.37 10.12
CA LYS A 473 -27.25 -21.17 10.18
C LYS A 473 -26.48 -19.86 10.24
N SER A 474 -25.22 -19.91 10.67
CA SER A 474 -24.30 -18.78 10.70
C SER A 474 -22.90 -19.31 10.49
N TRP A 475 -22.07 -18.55 9.79
CA TRP A 475 -20.66 -18.85 9.54
C TRP A 475 -19.89 -17.55 9.46
N ASP A 476 -18.74 -17.46 10.11
CA ASP A 476 -17.94 -16.24 10.15
C ASP A 476 -16.44 -16.57 10.14
N TRP A 477 -15.73 -16.26 9.04
CA TRP A 477 -14.28 -16.48 8.97
C TRP A 477 -13.46 -15.57 9.89
N ARG A 478 -14.09 -14.60 10.56
CA ARG A 478 -13.50 -13.80 11.64
C ARG A 478 -13.37 -14.56 12.97
N ASP A 479 -14.18 -15.59 13.16
CA ASP A 479 -14.23 -16.41 14.38
C ASP A 479 -14.66 -17.85 14.05
N VAL A 480 -13.69 -18.67 13.63
CA VAL A 480 -13.88 -20.12 13.47
C VAL A 480 -13.22 -20.81 14.67
N ASN A 481 -14.03 -21.15 15.68
CA ASN A 481 -13.60 -21.77 16.94
C ASN A 481 -12.65 -20.89 17.79
N GLY A 482 -12.84 -19.57 17.81
CA GLY A 482 -11.99 -18.58 18.48
C GLY A 482 -10.91 -17.96 17.60
N ASN A 483 -10.78 -18.42 16.34
CA ASN A 483 -9.66 -18.10 15.46
C ASN A 483 -10.09 -17.20 14.30
N ASN A 484 -9.38 -16.09 14.11
CA ASN A 484 -9.52 -15.24 12.93
C ASN A 484 -8.69 -15.78 11.76
N TYR A 485 -9.33 -15.94 10.60
CA TYR A 485 -8.67 -16.30 9.32
C TYR A 485 -8.62 -15.14 8.33
N LEU A 486 -9.14 -13.97 8.71
CA LEU A 486 -9.22 -12.80 7.85
C LEU A 486 -7.97 -11.92 7.93
N SER A 487 -7.50 -11.47 6.76
CA SER A 487 -6.54 -10.37 6.64
C SER A 487 -7.03 -9.06 7.29
N PHE A 488 -6.10 -8.16 7.59
CA PHE A 488 -6.38 -6.83 8.12
C PHE A 488 -7.32 -5.99 7.22
N THR A 489 -8.05 -5.07 7.85
CA THR A 489 -8.94 -4.10 7.18
C THR A 489 -8.11 -3.09 6.37
N ARG A 490 -8.67 -2.57 5.27
CA ARG A 490 -7.98 -1.67 4.34
C ARG A 490 -8.82 -0.43 3.98
N ASN A 491 -8.17 0.60 3.46
CA ASN A 491 -8.79 1.84 2.99
C ASN A 491 -8.31 2.18 1.57
N GLN A 492 -9.20 2.18 0.58
CA GLN A 492 -8.93 2.56 -0.81
C GLN A 492 -8.94 4.09 -1.02
N HIS A 493 -9.46 4.84 -0.05
CA HIS A 493 -9.71 6.28 -0.14
C HIS A 493 -8.57 7.12 0.46
N ASN A 494 -7.35 6.58 0.54
CA ASN A 494 -6.21 7.23 1.20
C ASN A 494 -4.90 6.70 0.57
N PRO A 495 -3.91 7.53 0.17
CA PRO A 495 -3.75 8.99 0.36
C PRO A 495 -4.55 9.90 -0.58
N SER A 496 -5.23 9.33 -1.56
CA SER A 496 -6.16 10.04 -2.45
C SER A 496 -7.37 9.15 -2.72
N TYR A 497 -8.41 9.70 -3.34
CA TYR A 497 -9.50 8.86 -3.82
C TYR A 497 -9.04 8.02 -5.01
N CYS A 498 -9.33 6.72 -4.94
CA CYS A 498 -9.22 5.78 -6.04
C CYS A 498 -10.39 4.79 -5.93
N GLY A 499 -11.15 4.60 -7.02
CA GLY A 499 -12.24 3.63 -7.13
C GLY A 499 -11.74 2.19 -7.26
N GLY A 500 -10.79 1.78 -6.40
CA GLY A 500 -10.08 0.51 -6.46
C GLY A 500 -10.81 -0.67 -5.82
N CYS A 501 -12.08 -0.52 -5.43
CA CYS A 501 -12.85 -1.50 -4.65
C CYS A 501 -12.79 -2.92 -5.19
N TRP A 502 -12.90 -3.07 -6.51
CA TRP A 502 -12.76 -4.32 -7.26
C TRP A 502 -11.43 -5.04 -6.98
N ALA A 503 -10.32 -4.29 -6.88
CA ALA A 503 -9.02 -4.81 -6.52
C ALA A 503 -8.92 -5.10 -5.01
N PHE A 504 -9.43 -4.22 -4.13
CA PHE A 504 -9.39 -4.44 -2.68
C PHE A 504 -10.22 -5.64 -2.24
N ALA A 505 -11.44 -5.80 -2.72
CA ALA A 505 -12.31 -6.93 -2.43
C ALA A 505 -11.64 -8.26 -2.84
N SER A 506 -11.14 -8.33 -4.08
CA SER A 506 -10.54 -9.55 -4.66
C SER A 506 -9.20 -9.91 -4.02
N THR A 507 -8.31 -8.93 -3.83
CA THR A 507 -7.00 -9.15 -3.18
C THR A 507 -7.15 -9.58 -1.72
N SER A 508 -8.12 -9.01 -1.00
CA SER A 508 -8.36 -9.34 0.40
C SER A 508 -9.07 -10.70 0.55
N ALA A 509 -10.02 -11.04 -0.34
CA ALA A 509 -10.59 -12.39 -0.39
C ALA A 509 -9.53 -13.46 -0.73
N PHE A 510 -8.63 -13.18 -1.67
CA PHE A 510 -7.53 -14.10 -2.01
C PHE A 510 -6.53 -14.26 -0.85
N ALA A 511 -6.20 -13.18 -0.14
CA ALA A 511 -5.41 -13.20 1.10
C ALA A 511 -6.04 -14.07 2.20
N ASP A 512 -7.35 -13.95 2.42
CA ASP A 512 -8.09 -14.77 3.38
C ASP A 512 -8.02 -16.25 2.98
N ARG A 513 -8.25 -16.57 1.69
CA ARG A 513 -8.18 -17.95 1.18
C ARG A 513 -6.81 -18.58 1.35
N LEU A 514 -5.73 -17.82 1.10
CA LEU A 514 -4.36 -18.26 1.41
C LEU A 514 -4.16 -18.51 2.91
N THR A 515 -4.75 -17.68 3.76
CA THR A 515 -4.68 -17.81 5.23
C THR A 515 -5.41 -19.05 5.72
N ILE A 516 -6.64 -19.30 5.23
CA ILE A 516 -7.43 -20.52 5.45
C ILE A 516 -6.67 -21.76 4.99
N LYS A 517 -6.16 -21.75 3.75
CA LYS A 517 -5.43 -22.89 3.17
C LYS A 517 -4.12 -23.21 3.89
N SER A 518 -3.46 -22.20 4.43
CA SER A 518 -2.27 -22.37 5.27
C SER A 518 -2.58 -22.75 6.72
N ASP A 519 -3.84 -22.74 7.14
CA ASP A 519 -4.28 -22.84 8.54
C ASP A 519 -3.57 -21.82 9.44
N ARG A 520 -3.66 -20.52 9.07
CA ARG A 520 -3.05 -19.37 9.76
C ARG A 520 -1.51 -19.41 9.94
N ARG A 521 -0.81 -20.43 9.44
CA ARG A 521 0.66 -20.53 9.53
C ARG A 521 1.35 -19.33 8.87
N TRP A 522 2.45 -18.89 9.46
CA TRP A 522 3.36 -17.90 8.89
C TRP A 522 3.90 -18.36 7.51
N PRO A 523 4.20 -17.47 6.54
CA PRO A 523 4.13 -16.00 6.58
C PRO A 523 2.70 -15.45 6.57
N ASN A 524 2.54 -14.17 6.88
CA ASN A 524 1.29 -13.45 6.59
C ASN A 524 1.15 -13.19 5.08
N LYS A 525 -0.09 -13.09 4.58
CA LYS A 525 -0.39 -12.94 3.14
C LYS A 525 -1.13 -11.64 2.87
N ALA A 526 -0.44 -10.50 2.85
CA ALA A 526 -1.03 -9.26 2.36
C ALA A 526 -0.81 -9.13 0.86
N ILE A 527 -1.86 -9.18 0.05
CA ILE A 527 -1.74 -9.09 -1.42
C ILE A 527 -1.85 -7.63 -1.88
N SER A 528 -0.99 -7.18 -2.80
CA SER A 528 -0.96 -5.79 -3.28
C SER A 528 -2.15 -5.44 -4.20
N PRO A 529 -3.05 -4.50 -3.83
CA PRO A 529 -4.03 -3.95 -4.76
C PRO A 529 -3.37 -3.05 -5.80
N GLN A 530 -2.24 -2.41 -5.45
CA GLN A 530 -1.54 -1.50 -6.34
C GLN A 530 -0.89 -2.23 -7.51
N GLN A 531 -0.39 -3.47 -7.34
CA GLN A 531 0.03 -4.32 -8.47
C GLN A 531 -1.11 -4.48 -9.49
N VAL A 532 -2.30 -4.83 -9.02
CA VAL A 532 -3.49 -5.10 -9.85
C VAL A 532 -3.93 -3.83 -10.59
N ILE A 533 -3.98 -2.69 -9.90
CA ILE A 533 -4.30 -1.37 -10.48
C ILE A 533 -3.25 -0.95 -11.52
N ASN A 534 -1.96 -1.08 -11.21
CA ASN A 534 -0.89 -0.70 -12.14
C ASN A 534 -0.90 -1.55 -13.41
N CYS A 535 -1.09 -2.86 -13.27
CA CYS A 535 -1.11 -3.80 -14.40
C CYS A 535 -2.44 -3.86 -15.15
N ARG A 536 -3.47 -3.09 -14.76
CA ARG A 536 -4.83 -3.17 -15.33
C ARG A 536 -5.43 -4.57 -15.24
N GLY A 537 -5.15 -5.31 -14.16
CA GLY A 537 -5.63 -6.67 -13.92
C GLY A 537 -7.11 -6.74 -13.54
N GLY A 538 -7.99 -6.11 -14.32
CA GLY A 538 -9.44 -5.99 -14.08
C GLY A 538 -10.00 -4.57 -14.16
N GLY A 539 -9.16 -3.53 -14.14
CA GLY A 539 -9.60 -2.13 -14.19
C GLY A 539 -8.54 -1.14 -13.71
N ASP A 540 -8.98 0.00 -13.19
CA ASP A 540 -8.11 1.06 -12.64
C ASP A 540 -8.79 1.88 -11.52
N CYS A 541 -8.24 3.04 -11.13
CA CYS A 541 -8.84 3.92 -10.12
C CYS A 541 -10.17 4.59 -10.53
N TYR A 542 -10.66 4.38 -11.75
CA TYR A 542 -11.98 4.81 -12.20
C TYR A 542 -12.99 3.64 -12.28
N GLY A 543 -12.65 2.47 -11.72
CA GLY A 543 -13.49 1.29 -11.66
C GLY A 543 -12.86 0.06 -12.34
N GLY A 544 -13.47 -1.10 -12.10
CA GLY A 544 -12.97 -2.38 -12.60
C GLY A 544 -13.84 -3.55 -12.15
N ASP A 545 -13.45 -4.75 -12.55
CA ASP A 545 -14.16 -6.01 -12.28
C ASP A 545 -13.27 -7.00 -11.51
N LYS A 546 -13.85 -7.59 -10.47
CA LYS A 546 -13.24 -8.63 -9.63
C LYS A 546 -12.87 -9.91 -10.39
N TYR A 547 -13.61 -10.31 -11.43
CA TYR A 547 -13.30 -11.52 -12.17
C TYR A 547 -12.02 -11.34 -13.01
N GLY A 548 -11.79 -10.14 -13.54
CA GLY A 548 -10.50 -9.75 -14.13
C GLY A 548 -9.31 -9.87 -13.17
N VAL A 549 -9.50 -9.63 -11.87
CA VAL A 549 -8.44 -9.81 -10.85
C VAL A 549 -8.06 -11.28 -10.69
N TYR A 550 -9.05 -12.16 -10.64
CA TYR A 550 -8.80 -13.59 -10.56
C TYR A 550 -8.14 -14.12 -11.86
N ASP A 551 -8.58 -13.69 -13.04
CA ASP A 551 -7.92 -14.01 -14.31
C ASP A 551 -6.45 -13.53 -14.37
N PHE A 552 -6.19 -12.33 -13.85
CA PHE A 552 -4.83 -11.80 -13.69
C PHE A 552 -3.99 -12.64 -12.72
N PHE A 553 -4.54 -13.08 -11.58
CA PHE A 553 -3.85 -13.98 -10.64
C PHE A 553 -3.66 -15.41 -11.18
N TYR A 554 -4.55 -15.88 -12.05
CA TYR A 554 -4.39 -17.17 -12.74
C TYR A 554 -3.22 -17.10 -13.73
N THR A 555 -3.18 -16.04 -14.53
CA THR A 555 -2.21 -15.89 -15.62
C THR A 555 -0.82 -15.44 -15.15
N TYR A 556 -0.76 -14.49 -14.21
CA TYR A 556 0.48 -13.78 -13.85
C TYR A 556 0.86 -13.88 -12.36
N GLY A 557 -0.12 -14.14 -11.49
CA GLY A 557 0.05 -14.25 -10.05
C GLY A 557 0.06 -12.90 -9.31
N ALA A 558 -0.28 -12.98 -8.03
CA ALA A 558 -0.36 -11.87 -7.10
C ALA A 558 0.95 -11.70 -6.32
N VAL A 559 1.33 -10.46 -6.01
CA VAL A 559 2.49 -10.15 -5.17
C VAL A 559 2.09 -9.68 -3.77
N HIS A 560 3.05 -9.73 -2.84
CA HIS A 560 2.87 -9.19 -1.50
C HIS A 560 2.76 -7.65 -1.51
N ASP A 561 2.06 -7.05 -0.55
CA ASP A 561 1.85 -5.59 -0.46
C ASP A 561 3.17 -4.80 -0.44
N THR A 562 4.22 -5.40 0.12
CA THR A 562 5.57 -4.82 0.15
C THR A 562 6.26 -4.71 -1.21
N CYS A 563 5.78 -5.40 -2.25
CA CYS A 563 6.25 -5.20 -3.63
C CYS A 563 5.78 -3.86 -4.21
N ARG A 564 4.56 -3.42 -3.86
CA ARG A 564 3.94 -2.18 -4.28
C ARG A 564 2.97 -1.73 -3.19
N GLY A 565 3.46 -0.85 -2.32
CA GLY A 565 2.62 -0.18 -1.34
C GLY A 565 1.53 0.62 -2.06
N TYR A 566 0.36 0.74 -1.43
CA TYR A 566 -0.78 1.41 -2.02
C TYR A 566 -0.54 2.92 -2.14
N THR A 567 -0.75 3.47 -3.33
CA THR A 567 -0.59 4.92 -3.61
C THR A 567 -1.89 5.61 -3.97
N ALA A 568 -3.00 4.86 -4.14
CA ALA A 568 -4.29 5.39 -4.59
C ALA A 568 -4.21 6.18 -5.91
N THR A 569 -3.34 5.73 -6.83
CA THR A 569 -3.14 6.32 -8.15
C THR A 569 -3.14 5.24 -9.23
N ASN A 570 -3.45 5.65 -10.47
CA ASN A 570 -3.11 4.85 -11.65
C ASN A 570 -1.59 4.85 -11.86
N PHE A 571 -1.10 3.88 -12.65
CA PHE A 571 0.27 3.90 -13.18
C PHE A 571 0.28 4.66 -14.50
N ASP A 572 1.07 5.74 -14.57
CA ASP A 572 1.02 6.72 -15.66
C ASP A 572 1.54 6.15 -16.99
N ASP A 573 2.56 5.30 -16.97
CA ASP A 573 3.23 4.75 -18.16
C ASP A 573 2.58 3.45 -18.71
N PHE A 574 1.29 3.21 -18.47
CA PHE A 574 0.62 2.00 -18.97
C PHE A 574 0.33 2.10 -20.48
N LEU A 575 1.26 1.60 -21.30
CA LEU A 575 1.18 1.57 -22.78
C LEU A 575 0.73 0.20 -23.33
N GLY A 576 -0.17 -0.51 -22.63
CA GLY A 576 -0.57 -1.89 -22.97
C GLY A 576 0.43 -2.96 -22.48
N TRP A 577 1.26 -2.59 -21.51
CA TRP A 577 2.32 -3.41 -20.94
C TRP A 577 2.41 -3.11 -19.44
N CYS A 578 2.53 -4.14 -18.59
CA CYS A 578 2.83 -3.95 -17.17
C CYS A 578 4.34 -4.11 -16.93
N PRO A 579 5.06 -3.01 -16.61
CA PRO A 579 6.50 -3.06 -16.37
C PRO A 579 6.85 -3.79 -15.06
N ALA A 580 8.12 -4.20 -14.95
CA ALA A 580 8.63 -4.94 -13.81
C ALA A 580 8.49 -4.13 -12.51
N GLU A 581 8.75 -2.83 -12.59
CA GLU A 581 8.57 -1.85 -11.53
C GLU A 581 7.13 -1.84 -11.04
N ALA A 582 6.16 -1.78 -11.96
CA ALA A 582 4.72 -1.72 -11.66
C ALA A 582 4.21 -2.94 -10.87
N ARG A 583 4.93 -4.07 -10.92
CA ARG A 583 4.63 -5.26 -10.12
C ARG A 583 5.40 -5.33 -8.82
N CYS A 584 6.71 -5.07 -8.84
CA CYS A 584 7.52 -5.15 -7.65
C CYS A 584 8.76 -4.25 -7.73
N MET A 585 8.88 -3.34 -6.76
CA MET A 585 9.95 -2.34 -6.72
C MET A 585 10.55 -2.19 -5.31
N GLU A 586 11.76 -1.66 -5.27
CA GLU A 586 12.41 -1.13 -4.07
C GLU A 586 13.07 0.22 -4.42
N CYS A 587 12.97 1.21 -3.53
CA CYS A 587 13.62 2.51 -3.66
C CYS A 587 14.74 2.67 -2.62
N THR A 588 15.97 2.86 -3.08
CA THR A 588 17.14 3.11 -2.21
C THR A 588 17.35 4.60 -1.94
N ASP A 589 17.16 5.44 -2.95
CA ASP A 589 17.59 6.86 -2.95
C ASP A 589 16.49 7.80 -3.46
N GLY A 590 15.56 8.15 -2.58
CA GLY A 590 14.43 9.05 -2.91
C GLY A 590 13.49 8.52 -3.99
N PRO A 591 12.78 9.39 -4.73
CA PRO A 591 11.82 8.99 -5.77
C PRO A 591 12.49 8.57 -7.10
N GLU A 592 13.74 8.99 -7.37
CA GLU A 592 14.48 8.61 -8.58
C GLU A 592 15.29 7.31 -8.39
N GLY A 593 15.64 6.96 -7.14
CA GLY A 593 16.34 5.71 -6.79
C GLY A 593 15.47 4.46 -6.72
N CYS A 594 14.31 4.48 -7.38
CA CYS A 594 13.32 3.40 -7.40
C CYS A 594 13.57 2.44 -8.57
N LYS A 595 13.68 1.13 -8.31
CA LYS A 595 13.99 0.11 -9.33
C LYS A 595 13.14 -1.14 -9.16
N ALA A 596 12.89 -1.86 -10.25
CA ALA A 596 12.33 -3.21 -10.17
C ALA A 596 13.22 -4.13 -9.32
N THR A 597 12.62 -4.93 -8.44
CA THR A 597 13.36 -6.02 -7.78
C THR A 597 13.69 -7.09 -8.82
N ALA A 598 14.88 -7.71 -8.79
CA ALA A 598 15.25 -8.69 -9.83
C ALA A 598 14.38 -9.96 -9.80
N ASN A 599 13.96 -10.39 -8.60
CA ASN A 599 13.03 -11.48 -8.36
C ASN A 599 11.99 -11.06 -7.32
N TYR A 600 10.83 -11.71 -7.29
CA TYR A 600 9.83 -11.53 -6.24
C TYR A 600 9.03 -12.81 -5.99
N ARG A 601 8.36 -12.86 -4.84
CA ARG A 601 7.46 -13.95 -4.44
C ARG A 601 6.04 -13.73 -4.97
N THR A 602 5.49 -14.73 -5.65
CA THR A 602 4.17 -14.72 -6.30
C THR A 602 3.26 -15.83 -5.78
N TRP A 603 1.95 -15.58 -5.79
CA TRP A 603 0.90 -16.58 -5.52
C TRP A 603 -0.08 -16.61 -6.69
N ARG A 604 -0.33 -17.79 -7.28
CA ARG A 604 -1.33 -17.96 -8.34
C ARG A 604 -2.60 -18.63 -7.82
N ILE A 605 -3.66 -18.55 -8.62
CA ILE A 605 -4.85 -19.37 -8.45
C ILE A 605 -4.88 -20.50 -9.48
N LYS A 606 -5.46 -21.65 -9.11
CA LYS A 606 -5.60 -22.82 -9.98
C LYS A 606 -6.98 -22.96 -10.63
N ASP A 607 -7.98 -22.25 -10.11
CA ASP A 607 -9.37 -22.23 -10.61
C ASP A 607 -10.07 -20.95 -10.13
N PHE A 608 -11.08 -20.48 -10.86
CA PHE A 608 -11.92 -19.33 -10.52
C PHE A 608 -13.27 -19.37 -11.23
N ALA A 609 -14.33 -18.86 -10.59
CA ALA A 609 -15.65 -18.80 -11.21
C ALA A 609 -16.52 -17.66 -10.66
N ARG A 610 -17.63 -17.42 -11.35
CA ARG A 610 -18.73 -16.55 -10.90
C ARG A 610 -19.72 -17.32 -10.04
N LEU A 611 -20.39 -16.60 -9.14
CA LEU A 611 -21.55 -17.05 -8.37
C LEU A 611 -22.67 -16.03 -8.57
N GLU A 612 -23.88 -16.52 -8.85
CA GLU A 612 -25.03 -15.69 -9.25
C GLU A 612 -26.21 -15.82 -8.25
N THR A 613 -26.03 -16.60 -7.18
CA THR A 613 -27.07 -16.89 -6.18
C THR A 613 -26.51 -17.01 -4.77
N ALA A 614 -27.31 -16.60 -3.78
CA ALA A 614 -26.99 -16.71 -2.35
C ALA A 614 -26.55 -18.14 -1.92
N ASP A 615 -27.18 -19.19 -2.44
CA ASP A 615 -26.84 -20.58 -2.10
C ASP A 615 -25.48 -21.02 -2.69
N GLN A 616 -25.10 -20.52 -3.86
CA GLN A 616 -23.76 -20.73 -4.41
C GLN A 616 -22.71 -19.97 -3.57
N ILE A 617 -23.02 -18.74 -3.17
CA ILE A 617 -22.17 -17.88 -2.32
C ILE A 617 -21.94 -18.52 -0.95
N LYS A 618 -22.98 -18.98 -0.25
CA LYS A 618 -22.84 -19.66 1.06
C LYS A 618 -21.96 -20.91 0.98
N ARG A 619 -22.20 -21.80 0.01
CA ARG A 619 -21.39 -23.02 -0.19
C ARG A 619 -19.93 -22.69 -0.47
N GLU A 620 -19.68 -21.73 -1.35
CA GLU A 620 -18.30 -21.32 -1.68
C GLU A 620 -17.57 -20.72 -0.46
N ILE A 621 -18.23 -19.81 0.27
CA ILE A 621 -17.68 -19.21 1.49
C ILE A 621 -17.37 -20.30 2.53
N TRP A 622 -18.30 -21.20 2.79
CA TRP A 622 -18.12 -22.27 3.79
C TRP A 622 -16.97 -23.21 3.46
N LYS A 623 -16.89 -23.62 2.20
CA LYS A 623 -16.00 -24.68 1.74
C LYS A 623 -14.56 -24.22 1.47
N ARG A 624 -14.39 -22.98 1.00
CA ARG A 624 -13.10 -22.47 0.50
C ARG A 624 -12.71 -21.08 0.97
N GLY A 625 -13.60 -20.34 1.61
CA GLY A 625 -13.29 -19.00 2.14
C GLY A 625 -13.95 -17.84 1.38
N PRO A 626 -13.69 -16.59 1.82
CA PRO A 626 -14.36 -15.39 1.34
C PRO A 626 -14.37 -15.20 -0.18
N VAL A 627 -15.33 -14.42 -0.67
CA VAL A 627 -15.56 -14.15 -2.10
C VAL A 627 -15.72 -12.65 -2.35
N GLY A 628 -15.38 -12.16 -3.55
CA GLY A 628 -15.66 -10.77 -3.95
C GLY A 628 -17.07 -10.67 -4.51
N CYS A 629 -17.81 -9.60 -4.18
CA CYS A 629 -19.21 -9.39 -4.58
C CYS A 629 -19.49 -7.92 -4.90
N GLY A 630 -20.28 -7.69 -5.95
CA GLY A 630 -20.74 -6.35 -6.31
C GLY A 630 -21.89 -5.91 -5.40
N VAL A 631 -21.97 -4.61 -5.14
CA VAL A 631 -23.05 -3.99 -4.36
C VAL A 631 -23.34 -2.58 -4.89
N ASP A 632 -24.57 -2.13 -4.69
CA ASP A 632 -24.95 -0.72 -4.85
C ASP A 632 -24.62 0.04 -3.56
N ALA A 633 -23.47 0.72 -3.52
CA ALA A 633 -23.13 1.63 -2.44
C ALA A 633 -23.98 2.90 -2.52
N THR A 634 -24.57 3.27 -1.39
CA THR A 634 -25.48 4.42 -1.26
C THR A 634 -25.04 5.35 -0.14
N GLN A 635 -25.57 6.57 -0.10
CA GLN A 635 -25.31 7.50 1.00
C GLN A 635 -25.71 6.93 2.39
N GLN A 636 -26.69 6.02 2.45
CA GLN A 636 -27.05 5.35 3.71
C GLN A 636 -26.01 4.31 4.12
N MET A 637 -25.31 3.69 3.16
CA MET A 637 -24.17 2.82 3.40
C MET A 637 -22.96 3.62 3.89
N ASP A 638 -22.71 4.82 3.36
CA ASP A 638 -21.64 5.71 3.84
C ASP A 638 -21.84 6.09 5.32
N ASP A 639 -23.09 6.41 5.72
CA ASP A 639 -23.47 6.79 7.09
C ASP A 639 -23.66 5.61 8.06
N TYR A 640 -23.36 4.37 7.65
CA TYR A 640 -23.53 3.19 8.50
C TYR A 640 -22.53 3.15 9.68
N GLU A 641 -23.07 3.10 10.91
CA GLU A 641 -22.28 2.93 12.15
C GLU A 641 -22.48 1.55 12.83
N GLY A 642 -23.37 0.69 12.33
CA GLY A 642 -23.64 -0.64 12.91
C GLY A 642 -25.09 -1.13 12.76
N GLY A 643 -25.32 -2.42 13.07
CA GLY A 643 -26.63 -3.08 12.97
C GLY A 643 -26.81 -3.92 11.70
N VAL A 644 -27.99 -4.52 11.50
CA VAL A 644 -28.29 -5.19 10.22
C VAL A 644 -28.84 -4.16 9.23
N PHE A 645 -28.01 -3.78 8.26
CA PHE A 645 -28.34 -2.84 7.21
C PHE A 645 -29.36 -3.43 6.23
N TYR A 646 -30.36 -2.62 5.85
CA TYR A 646 -31.34 -2.93 4.81
C TYR A 646 -31.75 -1.64 4.11
N GLN A 647 -31.82 -1.68 2.78
CA GLN A 647 -32.37 -0.60 1.98
C GLN A 647 -33.09 -1.17 0.76
N ASP A 648 -34.39 -0.89 0.66
CA ASP A 648 -35.16 -1.14 -0.56
C ASP A 648 -34.85 -0.05 -1.59
N LYS A 649 -34.36 -0.46 -2.77
CA LYS A 649 -34.03 0.41 -3.90
C LYS A 649 -34.39 -0.33 -5.19
N ALA A 650 -35.44 0.14 -5.87
CA ALA A 650 -35.99 -0.52 -7.05
C ALA A 650 -35.10 -0.35 -8.30
N ASP A 651 -34.30 0.72 -8.34
CA ASP A 651 -33.32 1.08 -9.36
C ASP A 651 -31.89 0.79 -8.87
N ALA A 652 -31.69 -0.35 -8.21
CA ALA A 652 -30.38 -0.73 -7.72
C ALA A 652 -29.40 -1.04 -8.87
N GLU A 653 -28.19 -0.50 -8.79
CA GLU A 653 -27.12 -0.67 -9.77
C GLU A 653 -25.79 -0.91 -9.05
N ILE A 654 -25.07 -1.97 -9.42
CA ILE A 654 -23.75 -2.27 -8.84
C ILE A 654 -22.77 -1.17 -9.23
N ASN A 655 -22.26 -0.46 -8.23
CA ASN A 655 -21.31 0.64 -8.38
C ASN A 655 -20.05 0.47 -7.50
N HIS A 656 -20.04 -0.55 -6.63
CA HIS A 656 -19.00 -0.83 -5.65
C HIS A 656 -18.77 -2.34 -5.50
N GLU A 657 -17.63 -2.72 -4.94
CA GLU A 657 -17.20 -4.12 -4.79
C GLU A 657 -16.67 -4.35 -3.37
N VAL A 658 -17.11 -5.44 -2.75
CA VAL A 658 -16.89 -5.80 -1.34
C VAL A 658 -16.53 -7.28 -1.21
N SER A 659 -16.03 -7.72 -0.06
CA SER A 659 -15.80 -9.15 0.18
C SER A 659 -16.82 -9.72 1.16
N LEU A 660 -17.52 -10.79 0.78
CA LEU A 660 -18.40 -11.53 1.68
C LEU A 660 -17.61 -12.62 2.39
N VAL A 661 -17.58 -12.54 3.72
CA VAL A 661 -16.72 -13.35 4.59
C VAL A 661 -17.50 -14.34 5.47
N GLY A 662 -18.83 -14.32 5.38
CA GLY A 662 -19.72 -15.11 6.24
C GLY A 662 -21.17 -14.65 6.16
N TRP A 663 -22.02 -15.26 6.98
CA TRP A 663 -23.43 -14.87 7.17
C TRP A 663 -23.88 -15.17 8.60
N GLY A 664 -24.96 -14.54 9.02
CA GLY A 664 -25.61 -14.83 10.29
C GLY A 664 -27.12 -14.70 10.21
N LEU A 665 -27.77 -15.04 11.33
CA LEU A 665 -29.20 -14.91 11.53
C LEU A 665 -29.43 -13.93 12.68
N ASP A 666 -30.13 -12.82 12.44
CA ASP A 666 -30.41 -11.85 13.48
C ASP A 666 -31.34 -12.47 14.55
N PRO A 667 -30.98 -12.37 15.85
CA PRO A 667 -31.75 -13.01 16.90
C PRO A 667 -33.11 -12.33 17.16
N GLU A 668 -33.32 -11.08 16.75
CA GLU A 668 -34.55 -10.33 16.99
C GLU A 668 -35.50 -10.42 15.79
N SER A 669 -35.06 -9.95 14.62
CA SER A 669 -35.88 -9.90 13.40
C SER A 669 -36.05 -11.26 12.72
N LYS A 670 -35.11 -12.19 12.96
CA LYS A 670 -34.94 -13.46 12.21
C LYS A 670 -34.57 -13.27 10.74
N ASP A 671 -34.10 -12.09 10.36
CA ASP A 671 -33.54 -11.87 9.03
C ASP A 671 -32.13 -12.47 8.92
N GLU A 672 -31.85 -13.08 7.76
CA GLU A 672 -30.49 -13.46 7.40
C GLU A 672 -29.69 -12.26 6.89
N TYR A 673 -28.44 -12.14 7.33
CA TYR A 673 -27.52 -11.08 6.93
C TYR A 673 -26.17 -11.66 6.49
N TRP A 674 -25.59 -11.07 5.45
CA TRP A 674 -24.22 -11.30 5.05
C TRP A 674 -23.28 -10.51 5.95
N ILE A 675 -22.09 -11.07 6.17
CA ILE A 675 -20.97 -10.38 6.80
C ILE A 675 -20.10 -9.85 5.68
N MET A 676 -20.10 -8.53 5.51
CA MET A 676 -19.48 -7.82 4.40
C MET A 676 -18.25 -7.06 4.89
N ARG A 677 -17.06 -7.39 4.37
CA ARG A 677 -15.85 -6.57 4.48
C ARG A 677 -15.90 -5.46 3.44
N ASN A 678 -15.77 -4.22 3.89
CA ASN A 678 -15.59 -3.07 3.02
C ASN A 678 -14.12 -2.61 2.99
N SER A 679 -13.80 -1.63 2.16
CA SER A 679 -12.46 -1.11 1.93
C SER A 679 -12.38 0.42 2.15
N TRP A 680 -13.14 0.93 3.12
CA TRP A 680 -13.18 2.36 3.48
C TRP A 680 -12.53 2.66 4.85
N GLY A 681 -11.72 1.73 5.35
CA GLY A 681 -10.97 1.86 6.60
C GLY A 681 -11.68 1.33 7.85
N SER A 682 -10.92 1.13 8.92
CA SER A 682 -11.40 0.56 10.18
C SER A 682 -12.40 1.43 10.93
N PHE A 683 -12.39 2.75 10.68
CA PHE A 683 -13.32 3.70 11.30
C PHE A 683 -14.74 3.69 10.71
N TRP A 684 -14.96 3.02 9.57
CA TRP A 684 -16.28 2.91 8.95
C TRP A 684 -17.02 1.65 9.44
N GLY A 685 -18.31 1.77 9.75
CA GLY A 685 -19.13 0.66 10.19
C GLY A 685 -18.60 -0.10 11.41
N GLU A 686 -18.67 -1.43 11.35
CA GLU A 686 -18.25 -2.35 12.40
C GLU A 686 -16.79 -2.77 12.16
N HIS A 687 -15.84 -1.88 12.44
CA HIS A 687 -14.39 -2.06 12.21
C HIS A 687 -13.98 -2.28 10.73
N GLY A 688 -14.68 -1.61 9.80
CA GLY A 688 -14.56 -1.78 8.35
C GLY A 688 -15.52 -2.80 7.75
N TYR A 689 -16.45 -3.34 8.54
CA TYR A 689 -17.42 -4.36 8.12
C TYR A 689 -18.86 -3.88 8.29
N MET A 690 -19.77 -4.54 7.61
CA MET A 690 -21.22 -4.35 7.72
C MET A 690 -21.91 -5.71 7.83
N ARG A 691 -23.02 -5.76 8.58
CA ARG A 691 -24.01 -6.82 8.48
C ARG A 691 -25.11 -6.34 7.54
N ILE A 692 -25.28 -6.97 6.39
CA ILE A 692 -26.19 -6.50 5.33
C ILE A 692 -27.23 -7.57 5.00
N LYS A 693 -28.52 -7.21 4.99
CA LYS A 693 -29.62 -8.15 4.76
C LYS A 693 -29.53 -8.81 3.38
N PHE A 694 -29.87 -10.10 3.32
CA PHE A 694 -29.91 -10.88 2.08
C PHE A 694 -30.83 -10.24 1.03
N GLY A 695 -30.43 -10.29 -0.25
CA GLY A 695 -31.17 -9.74 -1.39
C GLY A 695 -31.27 -8.21 -1.48
N THR A 696 -30.65 -7.46 -0.57
CA THR A 696 -30.65 -5.98 -0.59
C THR A 696 -29.49 -5.47 -1.47
N LEU A 697 -29.70 -4.38 -2.22
CA LEU A 697 -28.64 -3.67 -2.96
C LEU A 697 -27.76 -4.55 -3.88
N LEU A 698 -28.33 -5.64 -4.42
CA LEU A 698 -27.68 -6.59 -5.34
C LEU A 698 -26.46 -7.36 -4.76
N ILE A 699 -26.25 -7.33 -3.43
CA ILE A 699 -25.06 -7.86 -2.75
C ILE A 699 -24.73 -9.34 -3.06
N ASP A 700 -25.75 -10.15 -3.38
CA ASP A 700 -25.66 -11.59 -3.58
C ASP A 700 -26.03 -12.03 -5.02
N THR A 701 -26.01 -11.10 -5.99
CA THR A 701 -26.35 -11.39 -7.39
C THR A 701 -25.14 -11.50 -8.32
N ALA A 702 -23.98 -10.96 -7.95
CA ALA A 702 -22.79 -10.93 -8.80
C ALA A 702 -21.50 -11.07 -7.98
N CYS A 703 -21.11 -12.32 -7.68
CA CYS A 703 -19.92 -12.65 -6.92
C CYS A 703 -18.88 -13.44 -7.74
N SER A 704 -17.63 -13.45 -7.30
CA SER A 704 -16.53 -14.22 -7.91
C SER A 704 -15.49 -14.65 -6.88
N TRP A 705 -14.84 -15.78 -7.15
CA TRP A 705 -13.82 -16.37 -6.29
C TRP A 705 -12.65 -16.92 -7.11
N GLY A 706 -11.48 -17.03 -6.49
CA GLY A 706 -10.32 -17.76 -7.00
C GLY A 706 -9.77 -18.72 -5.94
N GLU A 707 -9.49 -19.96 -6.31
CA GLU A 707 -8.90 -20.99 -5.46
C GLU A 707 -7.36 -20.91 -5.58
N PRO A 708 -6.62 -20.65 -4.50
CA PRO A 708 -5.16 -20.60 -4.54
C PRO A 708 -4.54 -21.92 -5.03
N GLU A 709 -3.36 -21.85 -5.64
CA GLU A 709 -2.51 -23.03 -5.80
C GLU A 709 -2.18 -23.71 -4.45
N ASP A 710 -1.65 -24.93 -4.47
CA ASP A 710 -1.37 -25.67 -3.23
C ASP A 710 -0.13 -25.17 -2.48
N LYS A 711 0.71 -24.35 -3.14
CA LYS A 711 1.89 -23.71 -2.56
C LYS A 711 1.53 -22.37 -1.89
N PHE A 712 1.17 -22.41 -0.60
CA PHE A 712 0.72 -21.23 0.16
C PHE A 712 1.84 -20.25 0.55
N ASP A 713 3.11 -20.67 0.52
CA ASP A 713 4.29 -19.82 0.77
C ASP A 713 4.78 -19.09 -0.49
N GLY A 714 4.17 -19.34 -1.65
CA GLY A 714 4.46 -18.64 -2.90
C GLY A 714 5.75 -19.10 -3.61
N GLU A 715 5.85 -18.77 -4.89
CA GLU A 715 7.00 -19.08 -5.74
C GLU A 715 7.87 -17.83 -5.95
N VAL A 716 9.20 -17.96 -5.87
CA VAL A 716 10.11 -16.87 -6.24
C VAL A 716 10.39 -16.95 -7.73
N ILE A 717 10.02 -15.91 -8.48
CA ILE A 717 10.18 -15.83 -9.94
C ILE A 717 10.92 -14.57 -10.38
N PRO A 718 11.56 -14.57 -11.57
CA PRO A 718 12.16 -13.38 -12.17
C PRO A 718 11.14 -12.28 -12.44
N ASN A 719 11.51 -11.03 -12.17
CA ASN A 719 10.65 -9.87 -12.41
C ASN A 719 10.74 -9.37 -13.85
N VAL A 720 10.29 -10.20 -14.81
CA VAL A 720 10.30 -9.84 -16.24
C VAL A 720 9.04 -9.09 -16.70
N PRO A 721 9.16 -8.08 -17.59
CA PRO A 721 8.06 -7.49 -18.37
C PRO A 721 6.82 -8.38 -18.62
N LEU A 722 5.59 -7.90 -18.32
CA LEU A 722 4.34 -8.60 -18.71
C LEU A 722 3.55 -7.87 -19.79
N GLN A 723 3.47 -8.41 -21.00
CA GLN A 723 2.51 -7.92 -22.00
C GLN A 723 1.08 -8.16 -21.48
N VAL A 724 0.33 -7.07 -21.25
CA VAL A 724 -1.05 -7.11 -20.75
C VAL A 724 -1.95 -6.51 -21.82
N GLY A 725 -2.46 -7.38 -22.69
CA GLY A 725 -3.28 -7.03 -23.84
C GLY A 725 -2.83 -7.74 -25.11
N ASN A 726 -3.82 -8.19 -25.88
CA ASN A 726 -3.70 -8.90 -27.15
C ASN A 726 -3.20 -10.37 -27.05
N THR A 727 -4.12 -11.30 -26.74
CA THR A 727 -3.87 -12.75 -26.62
C THR A 727 -3.74 -13.50 -27.96
N ASP A 728 -3.42 -12.82 -29.07
CA ASP A 728 -3.15 -13.46 -30.37
C ASP A 728 -1.67 -13.86 -30.54
N SER A 729 -0.78 -13.44 -29.64
CA SER A 729 0.63 -13.83 -29.63
C SER A 729 0.99 -14.62 -28.37
N LEU A 730 0.53 -15.88 -28.34
CA LEU A 730 0.99 -16.88 -27.38
C LEU A 730 2.41 -17.35 -27.72
N VAL A 731 3.40 -16.47 -27.52
CA VAL A 731 4.81 -16.87 -27.39
C VAL A 731 5.23 -16.62 -25.95
N VAL A 732 5.18 -17.70 -25.17
CA VAL A 732 5.82 -17.78 -23.86
C VAL A 732 7.32 -17.58 -24.05
N ALA A 733 7.84 -16.40 -23.70
CA ALA A 733 9.27 -16.12 -23.61
C ALA A 733 9.91 -16.75 -22.35
N ASN A 734 9.55 -17.99 -22.02
CA ASN A 734 10.18 -18.79 -20.97
C ASN A 734 11.12 -19.85 -21.58
N TYR A 735 12.04 -19.41 -22.44
CA TYR A 735 13.27 -20.13 -22.76
C TYR A 735 14.41 -19.14 -22.96
N VAL A 736 15.09 -18.82 -21.87
CA VAL A 736 16.50 -18.44 -21.95
C VAL A 736 17.24 -19.76 -22.06
N GLU A 737 17.80 -20.09 -23.23
CA GLU A 737 18.80 -21.15 -23.29
C GLU A 737 20.02 -20.68 -22.50
N MET A 738 20.26 -21.35 -21.37
CA MET A 738 21.50 -21.22 -20.63
C MET A 738 22.55 -22.07 -21.31
N ASP A 739 23.76 -21.54 -21.47
CA ASP A 739 24.89 -22.36 -21.89
C ASP A 739 25.26 -23.40 -20.79
N PRO A 740 26.11 -24.41 -21.09
CA PRO A 740 26.52 -25.40 -20.09
C PRO A 740 27.30 -24.85 -18.88
N THR A 741 27.53 -23.53 -18.82
CA THR A 741 28.18 -22.82 -17.71
C THR A 741 27.24 -21.90 -16.93
N GLY A 742 25.96 -21.81 -17.34
CA GLY A 742 24.90 -21.09 -16.62
C GLY A 742 24.73 -19.61 -16.99
N ASN A 743 25.30 -19.16 -18.12
CA ASN A 743 25.13 -17.79 -18.60
C ASN A 743 23.94 -17.68 -19.56
N ALA A 744 23.22 -16.55 -19.49
CA ALA A 744 22.14 -16.23 -20.43
C ALA A 744 22.70 -15.75 -21.78
N VAL A 745 22.18 -16.29 -22.87
CA VAL A 745 22.53 -15.85 -24.23
C VAL A 745 21.57 -14.76 -24.70
N ASP A 746 22.12 -13.63 -25.16
CA ASP A 746 21.34 -12.47 -25.60
C ASP A 746 20.78 -12.68 -27.01
N LEU A 747 19.46 -12.50 -27.18
CA LEU A 747 18.74 -12.70 -28.43
C LEU A 747 18.20 -11.36 -28.95
N HIS A 748 19.01 -10.67 -29.76
CA HIS A 748 18.52 -9.53 -30.53
C HIS A 748 17.44 -9.96 -31.55
N PRO A 749 16.35 -9.18 -31.72
CA PRO A 749 15.31 -9.50 -32.69
C PRO A 749 15.82 -9.29 -34.13
N ALA A 750 15.68 -10.31 -34.95
CA ALA A 750 16.03 -10.23 -36.37
C ALA A 750 14.95 -9.46 -37.16
N SER A 751 15.38 -8.40 -37.86
CA SER A 751 14.63 -7.81 -38.97
C SER A 751 15.58 -7.54 -40.15
N GLU A 752 15.63 -8.46 -41.11
CA GLU A 752 16.00 -8.14 -42.49
C GLU A 752 14.89 -7.25 -43.10
N SER A 753 15.11 -6.34 -44.04
CA SER A 753 16.27 -6.08 -44.90
C SER A 753 16.28 -4.62 -45.39
N ALA A 754 17.45 -3.98 -45.44
CA ALA A 754 17.81 -3.01 -46.49
C ALA A 754 19.34 -2.84 -46.50
N GLU A 755 19.93 -2.90 -47.70
CA GLU A 755 21.35 -2.66 -47.91
C GLU A 755 21.68 -1.18 -47.71
N ASP A 756 22.72 -0.87 -46.94
CA ASP A 756 23.67 0.19 -47.32
C ASP A 756 24.99 0.05 -46.54
N THR A 757 26.07 -0.17 -47.28
CA THR A 757 27.43 -0.25 -46.74
C THR A 757 27.97 1.15 -46.43
N VAL A 758 28.34 1.41 -45.18
CA VAL A 758 29.21 2.54 -44.82
C VAL A 758 30.36 2.02 -43.97
N GLU A 759 31.54 1.91 -44.58
CA GLU A 759 32.80 1.80 -43.83
C GLU A 759 33.06 3.10 -43.07
N ILE A 760 33.32 3.02 -41.76
CA ILE A 760 34.16 4.00 -41.07
C ILE A 760 35.21 3.25 -40.26
N THR A 761 36.45 3.70 -40.43
CA THR A 761 37.70 3.02 -40.07
C THR A 761 38.00 3.07 -38.56
N VAL A 762 38.86 2.13 -38.14
CA VAL A 762 39.48 1.94 -36.80
C VAL A 762 39.94 3.25 -36.14
#